data_AF-A0A7S3L2E9-F1
#
_entry.id   AF-A0A7S3L2E9-F1
#
_cell.length_a   1.000
_cell.length_b   1.000
_cell.length_c   1.000
_cell.angle_alpha   90.00
_cell.angle_beta   90.00
_cell.angle_gamma   90.00
#
_symmetry.space_group_name_H-M   'P 1'
#
loop_
_entity.id
_entity.type
_entity.pdbx_description
1 polymer ?
#
loop_
_entity_poly.entity_id
_entity_poly.type
_entity_poly.pdbx_seq_one_letter_code
_entity_poly.pdbx_strand_id
1 'polypeptide(L)'
;FLIIIIIIKKRTLMKKRNHVANNLLLVVVLLLVVTQNHGGLAFLATQQYASISSRLVEGPRKQTTASSSSTTTSSLFVANEPTVPCYFMEENEPPKKKSEPSPVVTAGDSPKAVKLRKELQQVWTSNKTSPVLLVGSHGSGKGTLVNELLARLPDQQKVNIHRLSMDDAANYCETMLGSENEPGLLDFMADDVNCTLVLKSFQSRTVQSADELGRRKELFEAIAKLVTQRSFYSRYEGKERPFAPRIIATCSHRPDFVNDQADMFVINVPSLESRLKDMEAIATSKLKLLEPQYGLDSVQLSTQATHRLLDHRWEIVESELDEALSNALALLSKEKQKHPKAPTTLASKHMFFNTFDESTRHRLLYEYPLLRKIIQSPWIFDHTLRYIVAPVFVVVLAILFLGPQTRDHNAALTIFWAGWWPAVMLVYPFLGRIWCSVCPFMAVGNLAQETVTRFGVKLKKWPKWGSTIGAAFAFGLFFAILMWEELWNLPQNGALSAWLLLLITSGAVFNSVQFENRMWCRYLCPIGAMCRTFGTISMVEVRSWKANCEGCANPVCVKGNSPTLDPTDTFAIKGCTMQLKNNQLRDMGDCTLCMSCVKNCEREVPEVNTRPIGLDFGLPFLLPPALQKPENMPMSQVETNFWLGALLTILQGSVLVHYMPKLLSDLGMDPAIATAGPALDMPFLEHTVITAGLLALPGLLSLAADKISKPLESFIQVKWGNEEESAEQEVVVDLYESIMKSDRSIKDTLSEFDPDGDGIISCWECKQALQGLHIPEGQCETLMTLMKRRFGDVDTLSIASWLDYFQELYTTAKERQFDKKNEQKPRSTWQGNELQSKKTFVEIFNDLDKDGDGFISEKELSAFLDGGNFKNALSKEDKHELFSQADILHMEHLNLFEFMGIMRKIARVGIQEIGYGYLPLAWASLTAYWIGVGMRELGLTLARLPDTFYLNNWNLELPQVAATDQTIMAVQTVLILVSLPLSIGLTQKLCNDNKIRGLRFSLHAMIQAAGAALTLYLMLSSTTTPTMMA
;
A
#
# COMPACT_ATOMS: atom_id res chain seq x y z
N PHE A 1 -19.71 -22.62 -6.17
CA PHE A 1 -21.17 -22.75 -5.92
C PHE A 1 -21.65 -21.98 -4.69
N LEU A 2 -21.13 -22.22 -3.47
CA LEU A 2 -21.55 -21.48 -2.26
C LEU A 2 -21.32 -19.96 -2.34
N ILE A 3 -20.19 -19.54 -2.95
CA ILE A 3 -19.85 -18.12 -3.17
C ILE A 3 -20.82 -17.44 -4.15
N ILE A 4 -21.31 -18.17 -5.15
CA ILE A 4 -22.29 -17.66 -6.13
C ILE A 4 -23.65 -17.44 -5.46
N ILE A 5 -24.05 -18.33 -4.54
CA ILE A 5 -25.29 -18.19 -3.75
C ILE A 5 -25.21 -16.98 -2.80
N ILE A 6 -24.04 -16.71 -2.21
CA ILE A 6 -23.81 -15.54 -1.34
C ILE A 6 -23.89 -14.22 -2.14
N ILE A 7 -23.37 -14.21 -3.37
CA ILE A 7 -23.44 -13.06 -4.28
C ILE A 7 -24.89 -12.80 -4.75
N ILE A 8 -25.67 -13.86 -5.00
CA ILE A 8 -27.08 -13.74 -5.40
C ILE A 8 -27.95 -13.25 -4.23
N LYS A 9 -27.69 -13.71 -3.00
CA LYS A 9 -28.50 -13.33 -1.81
C LYS A 9 -28.26 -11.89 -1.34
N LYS A 10 -27.09 -11.31 -1.62
CA LYS A 10 -26.76 -9.89 -1.32
C LYS A 10 -27.31 -8.92 -2.40
N ARG A 11 -27.55 -9.42 -3.62
CA ARG A 11 -28.04 -8.63 -4.77
C ARG A 11 -29.50 -8.15 -4.64
N THR A 12 -30.31 -8.81 -3.82
CA THR A 12 -31.72 -8.44 -3.61
C THR A 12 -31.90 -7.21 -2.71
N LEU A 13 -30.84 -6.77 -2.01
CA LEU A 13 -30.89 -5.65 -1.05
C LEU A 13 -30.35 -4.31 -1.58
N MET A 14 -29.68 -4.28 -2.74
CA MET A 14 -29.00 -3.07 -3.25
C MET A 14 -29.63 -2.54 -4.55
N LYS A 15 -30.92 -2.18 -4.50
CA LYS A 15 -31.64 -1.62 -5.65
C LYS A 15 -31.76 -0.09 -5.54
N LYS A 16 -30.67 0.64 -5.79
CA LYS A 16 -30.67 2.02 -6.30
C LYS A 16 -29.24 2.49 -6.64
N ARG A 17 -29.10 3.08 -7.84
CA ARG A 17 -27.89 3.70 -8.46
C ARG A 17 -26.81 2.75 -8.97
N ASN A 18 -26.90 2.40 -10.26
CA ASN A 18 -25.85 2.64 -11.29
C ASN A 18 -26.19 1.88 -12.59
N HIS A 19 -26.41 2.62 -13.68
CA HIS A 19 -26.87 2.08 -14.97
C HIS A 19 -25.73 1.63 -15.91
N VAL A 20 -24.46 1.91 -15.60
CA VAL A 20 -23.34 1.69 -16.55
C VAL A 20 -22.63 0.34 -16.35
N ALA A 21 -22.44 -0.11 -15.09
CA ALA A 21 -21.84 -1.42 -14.79
C ALA A 21 -22.79 -2.60 -15.10
N ASN A 22 -24.10 -2.34 -15.11
CA ASN A 22 -25.10 -3.34 -15.46
C ASN A 22 -25.01 -3.77 -16.92
N ASN A 23 -24.55 -2.91 -17.84
CA ASN A 23 -24.51 -3.26 -19.25
C ASN A 23 -23.37 -4.23 -19.60
N LEU A 24 -22.20 -4.15 -18.95
CA LEU A 24 -21.07 -5.01 -19.30
C LEU A 24 -21.25 -6.44 -18.80
N LEU A 25 -21.76 -6.62 -17.57
CA LEU A 25 -22.00 -7.95 -17.00
C LEU A 25 -23.28 -8.59 -17.59
N LEU A 26 -24.30 -7.80 -17.91
CA LEU A 26 -25.49 -8.28 -18.61
C LEU A 26 -25.17 -8.67 -20.06
N VAL A 27 -24.21 -8.01 -20.73
CA VAL A 27 -23.69 -8.43 -22.04
C VAL A 27 -22.90 -9.73 -21.95
N VAL A 28 -22.08 -9.93 -20.92
CA VAL A 28 -21.36 -11.21 -20.71
C VAL A 28 -22.33 -12.35 -20.37
N VAL A 29 -23.38 -12.09 -19.59
CA VAL A 29 -24.42 -13.10 -19.27
C VAL A 29 -25.37 -13.33 -20.45
N LEU A 30 -25.74 -12.30 -21.24
CA LEU A 30 -26.53 -12.49 -22.47
C LEU A 30 -25.72 -13.20 -23.56
N LEU A 31 -24.42 -12.95 -23.71
CA LEU A 31 -23.58 -13.69 -24.66
C LEU A 31 -23.45 -15.18 -24.29
N LEU A 32 -23.46 -15.50 -22.99
CA LEU A 32 -23.49 -16.88 -22.51
C LEU A 32 -24.88 -17.55 -22.64
N VAL A 33 -25.96 -16.77 -22.72
CA VAL A 33 -27.33 -17.30 -22.90
C VAL A 33 -27.73 -17.37 -24.38
N VAL A 34 -27.18 -16.50 -25.24
CA VAL A 34 -27.47 -16.47 -26.69
C VAL A 34 -26.75 -17.61 -27.44
N THR A 35 -25.76 -18.27 -26.85
CA THR A 35 -25.07 -19.43 -27.45
C THR A 35 -25.82 -20.75 -27.31
N GLN A 36 -27.04 -20.77 -26.74
CA GLN A 36 -27.83 -22.00 -26.55
C GLN A 36 -29.09 -22.15 -27.43
N ASN A 37 -29.44 -21.21 -28.31
CA ASN A 37 -30.64 -21.38 -29.16
C ASN A 37 -30.38 -21.08 -30.65
N HIS A 38 -30.46 -22.16 -31.42
CA HIS A 38 -30.67 -22.33 -32.87
C HIS A 38 -30.46 -21.14 -33.84
N GLY A 39 -29.55 -21.37 -34.80
CA GLY A 39 -29.95 -21.65 -36.19
C GLY A 39 -30.56 -20.52 -37.02
N GLY A 40 -29.70 -19.81 -37.76
CA GLY A 40 -29.99 -19.27 -39.09
C GLY A 40 -30.83 -17.99 -39.18
N LEU A 41 -30.20 -16.88 -39.60
CA LEU A 41 -30.67 -16.06 -40.72
C LEU A 41 -29.63 -14.98 -41.08
N ALA A 42 -29.53 -14.76 -42.39
CA ALA A 42 -28.55 -13.93 -43.05
C ALA A 42 -28.82 -12.42 -42.92
N PHE A 43 -27.71 -11.68 -43.09
CA PHE A 43 -27.58 -10.30 -43.56
C PHE A 43 -28.84 -9.65 -44.18
N LEU A 44 -29.34 -8.58 -43.54
CA LEU A 44 -29.82 -7.33 -44.16
C LEU A 44 -30.45 -6.43 -43.06
N ALA A 45 -30.00 -5.16 -43.00
CA ALA A 45 -30.72 -3.95 -42.55
C ALA A 45 -29.86 -3.04 -41.64
N THR A 46 -28.95 -2.30 -42.27
CA THR A 46 -28.72 -0.88 -41.94
C THR A 46 -29.98 -0.06 -42.24
N GLN A 47 -30.23 1.00 -41.45
CA GLN A 47 -31.37 1.94 -41.46
C GLN A 47 -32.62 1.52 -40.65
N GLN A 48 -32.68 1.95 -39.38
CA GLN A 48 -33.84 2.63 -38.79
C GLN A 48 -33.58 2.89 -37.30
N TYR A 49 -32.97 4.04 -36.96
CA TYR A 49 -33.18 4.72 -35.68
C TYR A 49 -32.88 6.22 -35.88
N ALA A 50 -33.68 6.83 -36.76
CA ALA A 50 -33.84 8.27 -36.91
C ALA A 50 -35.34 8.54 -37.10
N SER A 51 -36.07 8.64 -36.00
CA SER A 51 -37.31 9.44 -35.85
C SER A 51 -37.98 9.06 -34.54
N ILE A 52 -38.12 10.05 -33.67
CA ILE A 52 -39.27 10.38 -32.80
C ILE A 52 -38.74 11.49 -31.88
N SER A 53 -38.73 12.70 -32.43
CA SER A 53 -38.54 13.95 -31.71
C SER A 53 -39.34 15.01 -32.46
N SER A 54 -40.63 15.10 -32.14
CA SER A 54 -41.41 16.33 -32.33
C SER A 54 -42.82 16.11 -31.80
N ARG A 55 -43.18 16.86 -30.75
CA ARG A 55 -44.50 17.45 -30.43
C ARG A 55 -44.68 17.48 -28.91
N LEU A 56 -44.41 18.62 -28.30
CA LEU A 56 -45.46 19.57 -27.92
C LEU A 56 -44.83 20.80 -27.26
N VAL A 57 -45.17 21.94 -27.85
CA VAL A 57 -44.93 23.31 -27.41
C VAL A 57 -45.98 23.66 -26.35
N GLU A 58 -45.63 24.63 -25.50
CA GLU A 58 -46.50 25.64 -24.83
C GLU A 58 -46.42 25.65 -23.28
N GLY A 59 -45.86 26.74 -22.75
CA GLY A 59 -46.15 27.23 -21.39
C GLY A 59 -47.56 27.82 -21.30
N PRO A 60 -48.04 28.34 -20.14
CA PRO A 60 -47.41 29.50 -19.51
C PRO A 60 -47.55 29.62 -17.97
N ARG A 61 -46.95 30.71 -17.46
CA ARG A 61 -47.18 31.41 -16.17
C ARG A 61 -48.62 31.29 -15.60
N LYS A 62 -48.73 31.24 -14.26
CA LYS A 62 -49.44 32.25 -13.45
C LYS A 62 -49.22 32.11 -11.93
N GLN A 63 -49.06 33.27 -11.31
CA GLN A 63 -49.18 33.55 -9.88
C GLN A 63 -50.55 33.11 -9.34
N THR A 64 -50.64 32.75 -8.06
CA THR A 64 -51.53 33.39 -7.05
C THR A 64 -51.44 32.69 -5.69
N THR A 65 -51.00 33.46 -4.69
CA THR A 65 -51.66 33.68 -3.39
C THR A 65 -52.74 32.69 -2.93
N ALA A 66 -52.58 32.12 -1.74
CA ALA A 66 -53.57 32.26 -0.65
C ALA A 66 -53.03 31.71 0.68
N SER A 67 -52.97 32.64 1.62
CA SER A 67 -53.09 32.49 3.07
C SER A 67 -54.08 31.42 3.56
N SER A 68 -53.78 30.79 4.70
CA SER A 68 -54.61 30.98 5.89
C SER A 68 -53.95 30.39 7.13
N SER A 69 -53.70 31.29 8.07
CA SER A 69 -53.57 31.08 9.50
C SER A 69 -54.81 30.39 10.11
N SER A 70 -54.61 29.54 11.10
CA SER A 70 -55.25 29.71 12.40
C SER A 70 -54.49 28.91 13.47
N THR A 71 -53.75 29.57 14.35
CA THR A 71 -54.13 30.10 15.68
C THR A 71 -54.64 29.09 16.71
N THR A 72 -54.11 29.33 17.90
CA THR A 72 -54.70 29.26 19.24
C THR A 72 -54.46 28.02 20.13
N THR A 73 -53.67 28.33 21.19
CA THR A 73 -53.99 28.23 22.63
C THR A 73 -53.46 27.05 23.44
N SER A 74 -52.27 27.26 24.02
CA SER A 74 -52.00 27.55 25.46
C SER A 74 -52.66 26.72 26.56
N SER A 75 -51.81 26.25 27.50
CA SER A 75 -51.85 26.40 28.99
C SER A 75 -51.35 25.10 29.67
N LEU A 76 -50.28 25.07 30.50
CA LEU A 76 -49.99 25.61 31.86
C LEU A 76 -50.35 24.64 33.01
N PHE A 77 -49.43 24.55 34.01
CA PHE A 77 -49.50 23.91 35.36
C PHE A 77 -49.32 22.37 35.46
N VAL A 78 -48.76 21.73 36.50
CA VAL A 78 -47.86 22.05 37.64
C VAL A 78 -47.43 20.70 38.29
N ALA A 79 -46.36 20.75 39.08
CA ALA A 79 -45.76 19.78 40.03
C ALA A 79 -46.54 18.53 40.51
N ASN A 80 -45.79 17.44 40.77
CA ASN A 80 -45.79 16.78 42.09
C ASN A 80 -44.66 15.73 42.23
N GLU A 81 -43.99 15.79 43.39
CA GLU A 81 -43.16 14.73 43.97
C GLU A 81 -43.98 13.46 44.28
N PRO A 82 -43.31 12.34 44.62
CA PRO A 82 -43.69 11.75 45.89
C PRO A 82 -42.51 11.25 46.75
N THR A 83 -42.71 11.41 48.04
CA THR A 83 -41.94 10.95 49.18
C THR A 83 -42.22 9.47 49.54
N VAL A 84 -41.12 8.76 49.82
CA VAL A 84 -40.84 7.64 50.76
C VAL A 84 -42.00 6.95 51.52
N PRO A 85 -41.85 5.62 51.78
CA PRO A 85 -42.08 5.09 53.13
C PRO A 85 -40.85 4.36 53.71
N CYS A 86 -40.60 4.61 55.00
CA CYS A 86 -39.55 4.02 55.82
C CYS A 86 -39.92 2.59 56.27
N TYR A 87 -38.91 1.71 56.46
CA TYR A 87 -38.81 0.87 57.66
C TYR A 87 -37.43 0.21 57.84
N PHE A 88 -36.94 0.36 59.08
CA PHE A 88 -35.97 -0.39 59.90
C PHE A 88 -34.47 -0.51 59.58
N MET A 89 -33.73 -0.44 60.69
CA MET A 89 -32.30 -0.21 60.90
C MET A 89 -31.47 -1.49 60.81
N GLU A 90 -30.25 -1.41 60.28
CA GLU A 90 -29.11 -2.21 60.74
C GLU A 90 -27.78 -1.51 60.37
N GLU A 91 -26.74 -1.81 61.16
CA GLU A 91 -25.62 -0.93 61.51
C GLU A 91 -24.51 -0.73 60.45
N ASN A 92 -23.99 0.50 60.42
CA ASN A 92 -22.68 1.00 59.97
C ASN A 92 -21.66 0.04 59.29
N GLU A 93 -21.44 0.24 57.99
CA GLU A 93 -20.14 0.15 57.33
C GLU A 93 -19.82 1.48 56.62
N PRO A 94 -18.56 1.99 56.64
CA PRO A 94 -18.23 3.25 55.98
C PRO A 94 -18.35 3.09 54.46
N PRO A 95 -18.82 4.12 53.71
CA PRO A 95 -18.98 4.00 52.28
C PRO A 95 -17.61 3.81 51.61
N LYS A 96 -17.44 2.67 50.92
CA LYS A 96 -16.35 2.47 49.95
C LYS A 96 -16.38 3.64 48.96
N LYS A 97 -15.28 4.41 48.91
CA LYS A 97 -15.03 5.41 47.87
C LYS A 97 -15.40 4.82 46.51
N LYS A 98 -16.34 5.44 45.79
CA LYS A 98 -16.52 5.20 44.36
C LYS A 98 -15.15 5.38 43.71
N SER A 99 -14.64 4.34 43.05
CA SER A 99 -13.39 4.41 42.30
C SER A 99 -13.53 5.49 41.23
N GLU A 100 -12.81 6.59 41.40
CA GLU A 100 -12.71 7.65 40.39
C GLU A 100 -12.21 7.06 39.06
N PRO A 101 -12.68 7.59 37.91
CA PRO A 101 -12.27 7.09 36.60
C PRO A 101 -10.75 7.19 36.44
N SER A 102 -10.15 6.08 36.00
CA SER A 102 -8.72 6.00 35.69
C SER A 102 -8.34 7.06 34.64
N PRO A 103 -7.21 7.75 34.81
CA PRO A 103 -6.70 8.70 33.83
C PRO A 103 -6.68 8.18 32.39
N VAL A 104 -7.17 8.99 31.45
CA VAL A 104 -7.26 8.58 30.04
C VAL A 104 -5.95 8.81 29.29
N VAL A 105 -5.36 10.00 29.44
CA VAL A 105 -4.16 10.39 28.68
C VAL A 105 -2.91 9.81 29.31
N THR A 106 -2.91 9.50 30.61
CA THR A 106 -1.75 8.88 31.29
C THR A 106 -1.81 7.34 31.36
N ALA A 107 -2.80 6.73 30.69
CA ALA A 107 -2.95 5.28 30.59
C ALA A 107 -1.81 4.63 29.79
N GLY A 108 -1.41 3.42 30.21
CA GLY A 108 -0.35 2.62 29.60
C GLY A 108 1.01 2.75 30.31
N ASP A 109 1.93 1.83 30.00
CA ASP A 109 3.22 1.65 30.70
C ASP A 109 4.43 1.99 29.82
N SER A 110 4.24 2.72 28.72
CA SER A 110 5.39 3.21 27.95
C SER A 110 6.28 4.13 28.79
N PRO A 111 7.60 4.17 28.51
CA PRO A 111 8.52 5.09 29.19
C PRO A 111 8.06 6.56 29.11
N LYS A 112 7.44 6.95 27.99
CA LYS A 112 6.89 8.29 27.76
C LYS A 112 5.67 8.56 28.64
N ALA A 113 4.74 7.61 28.76
CA ALA A 113 3.58 7.74 29.64
C ALA A 113 3.97 7.79 31.13
N VAL A 114 4.95 6.97 31.53
CA VAL A 114 5.50 7.01 32.90
C VAL A 114 6.18 8.35 33.20
N LYS A 115 6.94 8.90 32.24
CA LYS A 115 7.54 10.24 32.37
C LYS A 115 6.47 11.32 32.55
N LEU A 116 5.44 11.31 31.70
CA LEU A 116 4.31 12.23 31.78
C LEU A 116 3.60 12.15 33.15
N ARG A 117 3.37 10.95 33.69
CA ARG A 117 2.79 10.77 35.03
C ARG A 117 3.63 11.40 36.13
N LYS A 118 4.96 11.26 36.06
CA LYS A 118 5.87 11.87 37.04
C LYS A 118 5.82 13.39 36.98
N GLU A 119 5.81 13.97 35.79
CA GLU A 119 5.71 15.43 35.58
C GLU A 119 4.38 15.99 36.11
N LEU A 120 3.26 15.33 35.83
CA LEU A 120 1.95 15.74 36.36
C LEU A 120 1.87 15.61 37.88
N GLN A 121 2.47 14.56 38.43
CA GLN A 121 2.48 14.35 39.88
C GLN A 121 3.28 15.44 40.60
N GLN A 122 4.37 15.94 40.00
CA GLN A 122 5.09 17.10 40.53
C GLN A 122 4.18 18.33 40.60
N VAL A 123 3.37 18.58 39.56
CA VAL A 123 2.40 19.70 39.55
C VAL A 123 1.38 19.56 40.68
N TRP A 124 0.79 18.38 40.85
CA TRP A 124 -0.23 18.13 41.89
C TRP A 124 0.33 18.20 43.31
N THR A 125 1.58 17.81 43.53
CA THR A 125 2.23 17.90 44.85
C THR A 125 2.75 19.29 45.18
N SER A 126 2.89 20.17 44.19
CA SER A 126 3.39 21.52 44.41
C SER A 126 2.28 22.43 44.95
N ASN A 127 2.55 23.14 46.05
CA ASN A 127 1.68 24.22 46.54
C ASN A 127 1.86 25.53 45.74
N LYS A 128 2.70 25.52 44.71
CA LYS A 128 2.95 26.68 43.86
C LYS A 128 1.80 26.84 42.85
N THR A 129 1.32 28.07 42.67
CA THR A 129 0.37 28.45 41.61
C THR A 129 1.06 28.70 40.27
N SER A 130 2.32 28.30 40.10
CA SER A 130 3.11 28.56 38.89
C SER A 130 2.38 28.09 37.63
N PRO A 131 2.50 28.83 36.52
CA PRO A 131 1.85 28.48 35.25
C PRO A 131 2.22 27.06 34.80
N VAL A 132 1.31 26.41 34.09
CA VAL A 132 1.53 25.09 33.48
C VAL A 132 1.38 25.22 31.97
N LEU A 133 2.42 24.88 31.22
CA LEU A 133 2.43 24.86 29.77
C LEU A 133 2.48 23.42 29.28
N LEU A 134 1.43 23.00 28.58
CA LEU A 134 1.36 21.69 27.92
C LEU A 134 1.76 21.84 26.45
N VAL A 135 2.90 21.27 26.08
CA VAL A 135 3.46 21.30 24.72
C VAL A 135 3.23 19.95 24.07
N GLY A 136 2.78 19.91 22.81
CA GLY A 136 2.69 18.65 22.07
C GLY A 136 2.02 18.88 20.72
N SER A 137 2.20 17.98 19.75
CA SER A 137 1.58 18.12 18.43
C SER A 137 0.06 18.34 18.51
N HIS A 138 -0.56 18.86 17.45
CA HIS A 138 -2.02 18.79 17.35
C HIS A 138 -2.49 17.33 17.57
N GLY A 139 -3.68 17.16 18.12
CA GLY A 139 -4.23 15.83 18.41
C GLY A 139 -3.51 14.93 19.44
N SER A 140 -2.51 15.44 20.17
CA SER A 140 -1.85 14.69 21.26
C SER A 140 -2.71 14.47 22.52
N GLY A 141 -3.94 15.01 22.55
CA GLY A 141 -4.89 14.87 23.66
C GLY A 141 -4.70 15.88 24.79
N LYS A 142 -4.07 17.04 24.50
CA LYS A 142 -3.78 18.12 25.46
C LYS A 142 -5.03 18.58 26.20
N GLY A 143 -6.14 18.78 25.50
CA GLY A 143 -7.41 19.22 26.09
C GLY A 143 -7.99 18.20 27.07
N THR A 144 -7.86 16.90 26.80
CA THR A 144 -8.26 15.86 27.76
C THR A 144 -7.36 15.89 28.98
N LEU A 145 -6.05 16.11 28.79
CA LEU A 145 -5.08 16.22 29.87
C LEU A 145 -5.31 17.45 30.75
N VAL A 146 -5.70 18.59 30.17
CA VAL A 146 -6.10 19.79 30.94
C VAL A 146 -7.26 19.47 31.89
N ASN A 147 -8.28 18.76 31.41
CA ASN A 147 -9.41 18.38 32.25
C ASN A 147 -8.99 17.43 33.38
N GLU A 148 -8.06 16.51 33.12
CA GLU A 148 -7.49 15.62 34.15
C GLU A 148 -6.70 16.41 35.19
N LEU A 149 -5.91 17.40 34.74
CA LEU A 149 -5.13 18.27 35.62
C LEU A 149 -6.05 19.09 36.52
N LEU A 150 -7.08 19.73 35.95
CA LEU A 150 -8.08 20.50 36.68
C LEU A 150 -8.83 19.67 37.73
N ALA A 151 -9.19 18.42 37.41
CA ALA A 151 -9.94 17.54 38.32
C ALA A 151 -9.18 17.26 39.63
N ARG A 152 -7.84 17.24 39.58
CA ARG A 152 -6.96 16.90 40.71
C ARG A 152 -6.30 18.10 41.38
N LEU A 153 -6.59 19.32 40.95
CA LEU A 153 -6.13 20.52 41.65
C LEU A 153 -6.80 20.66 43.02
N PRO A 154 -6.26 21.46 43.95
CA PRO A 154 -6.91 21.79 45.22
C PRO A 154 -8.26 22.49 44.99
N ASP A 155 -9.26 22.25 45.85
CA ASP A 155 -10.63 22.76 45.64
C ASP A 155 -10.73 24.29 45.61
N GLN A 156 -9.81 24.98 46.28
CA GLN A 156 -9.69 26.45 46.21
C GLN A 156 -9.42 26.96 44.78
N GLN A 157 -8.77 26.16 43.93
CA GLN A 157 -8.44 26.54 42.54
C GLN A 157 -9.50 26.10 41.52
N LYS A 158 -10.59 25.46 41.97
CA LYS A 158 -11.66 24.92 41.10
C LYS A 158 -12.94 25.77 41.11
N VAL A 159 -12.99 26.85 41.89
CA VAL A 159 -14.22 27.63 42.10
C VAL A 159 -14.68 28.27 40.80
N ASN A 160 -13.78 28.95 40.09
CA ASN A 160 -14.04 29.57 38.80
C ASN A 160 -13.02 29.06 37.76
N ILE A 161 -13.49 28.42 36.68
CA ILE A 161 -12.62 27.92 35.59
C ILE A 161 -13.05 28.58 34.28
N HIS A 162 -12.20 29.45 33.76
CA HIS A 162 -12.42 30.11 32.47
C HIS A 162 -11.60 29.42 31.39
N ARG A 163 -12.25 29.05 30.27
CA ARG A 163 -11.60 28.39 29.13
C ARG A 163 -11.65 29.32 27.93
N LEU A 164 -10.49 29.68 27.40
CA LEU A 164 -10.35 30.56 26.25
C LEU A 164 -9.62 29.81 25.13
N SER A 165 -10.17 29.86 23.92
CA SER A 165 -9.53 29.35 22.71
C SER A 165 -8.93 30.52 21.95
N MET A 166 -7.63 30.49 21.68
CA MET A 166 -6.96 31.58 20.96
C MET A 166 -7.41 31.72 19.51
N ASP A 167 -7.86 30.62 18.91
CA ASP A 167 -8.42 30.60 17.55
C ASP A 167 -9.65 31.51 17.46
N ASP A 168 -10.49 31.50 18.50
CA ASP A 168 -11.69 32.34 18.62
C ASP A 168 -11.39 33.71 19.25
N ALA A 169 -10.43 33.78 20.17
CA ALA A 169 -10.14 34.97 20.99
C ALA A 169 -9.63 36.16 20.18
N ALA A 170 -8.99 35.92 19.04
CA ALA A 170 -8.53 36.96 18.11
C ALA A 170 -9.66 37.88 17.61
N ASN A 171 -10.88 37.33 17.50
CA ASN A 171 -12.07 38.08 17.11
C ASN A 171 -12.64 38.92 18.25
N TYR A 172 -12.19 38.70 19.49
CA TYR A 172 -12.68 39.31 20.72
C TYR A 172 -11.57 39.96 21.55
N CYS A 173 -10.50 40.43 20.92
CA CYS A 173 -9.37 41.08 21.61
C CYS A 173 -9.81 42.23 22.54
N GLU A 174 -10.75 43.07 22.07
CA GLU A 174 -11.31 44.18 22.85
C GLU A 174 -12.08 43.70 24.08
N THR A 175 -12.77 42.55 24.00
CA THR A 175 -13.47 41.96 25.15
C THR A 175 -12.50 41.36 26.17
N MET A 176 -11.35 40.86 25.72
CA MET A 176 -10.35 40.27 26.62
C MET A 176 -9.50 41.31 27.35
N LEU A 177 -8.97 42.27 26.60
CA LEU A 177 -8.06 43.31 27.09
C LEU A 177 -8.79 44.57 27.55
N GLY A 178 -10.06 44.71 27.21
CA GLY A 178 -10.86 45.91 27.46
C GLY A 178 -10.59 47.01 26.45
N SER A 179 -11.26 48.14 26.68
CA SER A 179 -10.98 49.42 26.03
C SER A 179 -10.65 50.47 27.08
N GLU A 180 -10.33 51.70 26.67
CA GLU A 180 -10.15 52.80 27.62
C GLU A 180 -11.43 53.10 28.43
N ASN A 181 -12.59 52.72 27.92
CA ASN A 181 -13.89 53.02 28.54
C ASN A 181 -14.50 51.85 29.31
N GLU A 182 -14.11 50.61 29.00
CA GLU A 182 -14.70 49.39 29.60
C GLU A 182 -13.61 48.39 30.02
N PRO A 183 -13.68 47.84 31.25
CA PRO A 183 -12.72 46.85 31.73
C PRO A 183 -12.82 45.52 30.96
N GLY A 184 -11.67 44.91 30.68
CA GLY A 184 -11.60 43.63 29.98
C GLY A 184 -11.82 42.42 30.89
N LEU A 185 -11.99 41.24 30.30
CA LEU A 185 -12.10 39.98 31.06
C LEU A 185 -10.90 39.76 32.00
N LEU A 186 -9.69 40.12 31.58
CA LEU A 186 -8.49 39.97 32.42
C LEU A 186 -8.51 40.89 33.65
N ASP A 187 -9.09 42.10 33.54
CA ASP A 187 -9.25 43.04 34.66
C ASP A 187 -10.19 42.51 35.73
N PHE A 188 -11.27 41.82 35.33
CA PHE A 188 -12.19 41.18 36.26
C PHE A 188 -11.57 39.98 36.98
N MET A 189 -10.67 39.25 36.32
CA MET A 189 -10.08 38.02 36.85
C MET A 189 -8.83 38.27 37.69
N ALA A 190 -8.16 39.42 37.54
CA ALA A 190 -6.83 39.69 38.07
C ALA A 190 -6.66 39.40 39.58
N ASP A 191 -7.70 39.69 40.37
CA ASP A 191 -7.66 39.61 41.84
C ASP A 191 -8.25 38.30 42.40
N ASP A 192 -8.86 37.45 41.56
CA ASP A 192 -9.52 36.21 42.01
C ASP A 192 -8.51 35.06 42.18
N VAL A 193 -8.02 34.88 43.40
CA VAL A 193 -7.05 33.82 43.77
C VAL A 193 -7.64 32.42 43.57
N ASN A 194 -8.97 32.28 43.55
CA ASN A 194 -9.67 30.99 43.39
C ASN A 194 -10.03 30.66 41.94
N CYS A 195 -9.47 31.42 40.99
CA CYS A 195 -9.72 31.28 39.58
C CYS A 195 -8.58 30.52 38.86
N THR A 196 -8.95 29.69 37.88
CA THR A 196 -8.00 29.08 36.94
C THR A 196 -8.37 29.46 35.51
N LEU A 197 -7.41 30.03 34.79
CA LEU A 197 -7.50 30.38 33.38
C LEU A 197 -6.86 29.30 32.52
N VAL A 198 -7.64 28.71 31.60
CA VAL A 198 -7.19 27.74 30.61
C VAL A 198 -7.09 28.41 29.24
N LEU A 199 -5.91 28.38 28.65
CA LEU A 199 -5.62 28.92 27.33
C LEU A 199 -5.38 27.77 26.35
N LYS A 200 -6.29 27.59 25.39
CA LYS A 200 -6.16 26.64 24.29
C LYS A 200 -5.47 27.29 23.09
N SER A 201 -4.59 26.54 22.42
CA SER A 201 -3.89 26.98 21.21
C SER A 201 -3.09 28.28 21.38
N PHE A 202 -2.33 28.38 22.47
CA PHE A 202 -1.57 29.58 22.88
C PHE A 202 -0.61 30.17 21.80
N GLN A 203 -0.32 29.43 20.73
CA GLN A 203 0.52 29.86 19.60
C GLN A 203 -0.17 29.82 18.22
N SER A 204 -1.45 29.49 18.11
CA SER A 204 -2.09 29.44 16.79
C SER A 204 -2.20 30.86 16.21
N ARG A 205 -1.47 31.13 15.13
CA ARG A 205 -1.59 32.39 14.36
C ARG A 205 -1.92 32.11 12.88
N THR A 206 -2.79 31.13 12.63
CA THR A 206 -3.39 30.98 11.31
C THR A 206 -4.13 32.26 10.95
N VAL A 207 -3.63 33.00 9.96
CA VAL A 207 -4.10 34.35 9.64
C VAL A 207 -4.44 34.46 8.16
N GLN A 208 -5.63 34.98 7.86
CA GLN A 208 -6.06 35.21 6.47
C GLN A 208 -5.91 36.68 6.03
N SER A 209 -5.57 37.60 6.94
CA SER A 209 -5.44 39.03 6.64
C SER A 209 -4.45 39.78 7.55
N ALA A 210 -3.86 40.87 7.04
CA ALA A 210 -2.90 41.69 7.79
C ALA A 210 -3.49 42.34 9.06
N ASP A 211 -4.78 42.67 9.06
CA ASP A 211 -5.48 43.26 10.22
C ASP A 211 -5.67 42.23 11.35
N GLU A 212 -5.99 40.99 10.99
CA GLU A 212 -6.07 39.88 11.92
C GLU A 212 -4.70 39.54 12.53
N LEU A 213 -3.62 39.66 11.75
CA LEU A 213 -2.24 39.51 12.26
C LEU A 213 -1.94 40.53 13.37
N GLY A 214 -2.31 41.80 13.17
CA GLY A 214 -2.07 42.88 14.13
C GLY A 214 -2.77 42.63 15.46
N ARG A 215 -4.08 42.32 15.39
CA ARG A 215 -4.90 41.99 16.57
C ARG A 215 -4.41 40.75 17.32
N ARG A 216 -3.98 39.71 16.59
CA ARG A 216 -3.42 38.47 17.17
C ARG A 216 -2.06 38.69 17.82
N LYS A 217 -1.18 39.50 17.21
CA LYS A 217 0.15 39.86 17.78
C LYS A 217 -0.01 40.56 19.13
N GLU A 218 -0.91 41.55 19.19
CA GLU A 218 -1.16 42.30 20.40
C GLU A 218 -1.70 41.40 21.54
N LEU A 219 -2.68 40.55 21.22
CA LEU A 219 -3.22 39.59 22.19
C LEU A 219 -2.15 38.57 22.63
N PHE A 220 -1.33 38.09 21.70
CA PHE A 220 -0.24 37.17 22.00
C PHE A 220 0.81 37.79 22.93
N GLU A 221 1.22 39.04 22.71
CA GLU A 221 2.17 39.74 23.59
C GLU A 221 1.61 39.92 25.01
N ALA A 222 0.33 40.30 25.11
CA ALA A 222 -0.34 40.45 26.40
C ALA A 222 -0.41 39.12 27.17
N ILE A 223 -0.76 38.02 26.51
CA ILE A 223 -0.86 36.70 27.14
C ILE A 223 0.53 36.09 27.37
N ALA A 224 1.52 36.35 26.52
CA ALA A 224 2.90 35.92 26.76
C ALA A 224 3.48 36.57 28.03
N LYS A 225 3.22 37.87 28.25
CA LYS A 225 3.51 38.54 29.52
C LYS A 225 2.74 37.93 30.69
N LEU A 226 1.46 37.63 30.49
CA LEU A 226 0.61 36.97 31.50
C LEU A 226 1.20 35.62 31.96
N VAL A 227 1.64 34.78 31.01
CA VAL A 227 2.19 33.44 31.27
C VAL A 227 3.60 33.51 31.87
N THR A 228 4.44 34.47 31.46
CA THR A 228 5.85 34.55 31.90
C THR A 228 6.05 35.37 33.17
N GLN A 229 5.45 36.55 33.23
CA GLN A 229 5.66 37.56 34.28
C GLN A 229 4.51 37.60 35.30
N ARG A 230 3.40 36.90 35.04
CA ARG A 230 2.18 36.93 35.87
C ARG A 230 1.63 38.35 36.04
N SER A 231 1.75 39.15 34.99
CA SER A 231 1.20 40.49 34.90
C SER A 231 0.64 40.73 33.50
N PHE A 232 -0.30 41.65 33.39
CA PHE A 232 -0.81 42.14 32.11
C PHE A 232 -1.02 43.65 32.16
N TYR A 233 -1.04 44.28 30.99
CA TYR A 233 -1.32 45.70 30.87
C TYR A 233 -2.83 45.92 30.78
N SER A 234 -3.40 46.62 31.76
CA SER A 234 -4.82 47.00 31.75
C SER A 234 -5.01 48.23 30.89
N ARG A 235 -5.80 48.13 29.81
CA ARG A 235 -6.13 49.29 28.96
C ARG A 235 -7.08 50.26 29.65
N TYR A 236 -7.95 49.74 30.53
CA TYR A 236 -8.90 50.54 31.29
C TYR A 236 -8.21 51.40 32.35
N GLU A 237 -7.25 50.84 33.09
CA GLU A 237 -6.53 51.55 34.15
C GLU A 237 -5.22 52.20 33.67
N GLY A 238 -4.78 51.92 32.44
CA GLY A 238 -3.56 52.45 31.84
C GLY A 238 -2.25 52.00 32.52
N LYS A 239 -2.28 50.93 33.33
CA LYS A 239 -1.15 50.44 34.14
C LYS A 239 -1.03 48.91 34.11
N GLU A 240 0.17 48.40 34.42
CA GLU A 240 0.39 46.96 34.60
C GLU A 240 -0.23 46.46 35.92
N ARG A 241 -0.98 45.36 35.85
CA ARG A 241 -1.59 44.69 37.00
C ARG A 241 -1.01 43.29 37.17
N PRO A 242 -0.78 42.83 38.42
CA PRO A 242 -0.45 41.44 38.69
C PRO A 242 -1.68 40.54 38.45
N PHE A 243 -1.44 39.32 38.02
CA PHE A 243 -2.47 38.31 37.75
C PHE A 243 -2.33 37.16 38.74
N ALA A 244 -3.21 37.12 39.75
CA ALA A 244 -3.24 36.11 40.79
C ALA A 244 -3.72 34.71 40.33
N PRO A 245 -4.69 34.57 39.38
CA PRO A 245 -5.21 33.27 38.97
C PRO A 245 -4.14 32.31 38.44
N ARG A 246 -4.40 31.01 38.55
CA ARG A 246 -3.54 29.97 37.97
C ARG A 246 -3.74 29.90 36.46
N ILE A 247 -2.67 29.78 35.69
CA ILE A 247 -2.73 29.70 34.23
C ILE A 247 -2.33 28.29 33.76
N ILE A 248 -3.15 27.69 32.90
CA ILE A 248 -2.86 26.44 32.19
C ILE A 248 -2.94 26.73 30.70
N ALA A 249 -1.81 26.74 30.01
CA ALA A 249 -1.73 26.98 28.57
C ALA A 249 -1.42 25.69 27.81
N THR A 250 -1.95 25.56 26.60
CA THR A 250 -1.61 24.48 25.66
C THR A 250 -1.04 25.07 24.40
N CYS A 251 0.05 24.51 23.89
CA CYS A 251 0.69 24.93 22.64
C CYS A 251 1.13 23.73 21.81
N SER A 252 1.35 23.96 20.51
CA SER A 252 1.78 22.91 19.58
C SER A 252 3.29 22.72 19.63
N HIS A 253 4.03 23.84 19.66
CA HIS A 253 5.47 23.88 19.78
C HIS A 253 5.89 24.62 21.06
N ARG A 254 7.14 24.45 21.47
CA ARG A 254 7.67 25.15 22.65
C ARG A 254 7.94 26.62 22.26
N PRO A 255 7.39 27.62 22.96
CA PRO A 255 7.61 29.02 22.59
C PRO A 255 9.06 29.48 22.88
N ASP A 256 9.63 30.29 21.99
CA ASP A 256 11.03 30.75 22.05
C ASP A 256 11.36 31.57 23.31
N PHE A 257 10.36 32.25 23.88
CA PHE A 257 10.55 33.04 25.10
C PHE A 257 10.56 32.20 26.39
N VAL A 258 10.34 30.88 26.30
CA VAL A 258 10.33 29.96 27.45
C VAL A 258 11.74 29.42 27.70
N ASN A 259 12.55 30.21 28.39
CA ASN A 259 13.87 29.79 28.88
C ASN A 259 13.74 28.79 30.05
N ASP A 260 14.70 27.87 30.20
CA ASP A 260 14.72 26.85 31.27
C ASP A 260 14.82 27.44 32.71
N GLN A 261 14.97 28.76 32.84
CA GLN A 261 15.04 29.49 34.12
C GLN A 261 13.71 30.11 34.57
N ALA A 262 12.63 30.03 33.78
CA ALA A 262 11.32 30.55 34.17
C ALA A 262 10.65 29.64 35.24
N ASP A 263 10.02 30.22 36.28
CA ASP A 263 9.23 29.48 37.30
C ASP A 263 7.90 29.00 36.70
N MET A 264 7.97 28.06 35.76
CA MET A 264 6.83 27.47 35.03
C MET A 264 7.02 25.97 34.84
N PHE A 265 5.92 25.21 34.90
CA PHE A 265 5.93 23.78 34.57
C PHE A 265 5.71 23.58 33.07
N VAL A 266 6.74 23.14 32.33
CA VAL A 266 6.61 22.75 30.92
C VAL A 266 6.50 21.23 30.82
N ILE A 267 5.36 20.74 30.32
CA ILE A 267 5.06 19.31 30.20
C ILE A 267 4.91 18.96 28.73
N ASN A 268 5.73 18.03 28.25
CA ASN A 268 5.66 17.56 26.87
C ASN A 268 4.70 16.38 26.76
N VAL A 269 3.58 16.58 26.08
CA VAL A 269 2.56 15.58 25.79
C VAL A 269 2.95 14.82 24.52
N PRO A 270 3.27 13.52 24.62
CA PRO A 270 3.60 12.71 23.44
C PRO A 270 2.37 12.51 22.55
N SER A 271 2.56 12.62 21.22
CA SER A 271 1.51 12.29 20.23
C SER A 271 1.10 10.82 20.32
N LEU A 272 -0.12 10.49 19.90
CA LEU A 272 -0.66 9.13 19.89
C LEU A 272 0.22 8.16 19.07
N GLU A 273 0.70 8.59 17.91
CA GLU A 273 1.62 7.82 17.06
C GLU A 273 2.93 7.48 17.77
N SER A 274 3.44 8.40 18.58
CA SER A 274 4.72 8.21 19.27
C SER A 274 4.64 7.25 20.47
N ARG A 275 3.43 6.79 20.82
CA ARG A 275 3.09 5.92 21.96
C ARG A 275 2.09 4.81 21.60
N LEU A 276 2.13 4.28 20.38
CA LEU A 276 1.23 3.21 19.89
C LEU A 276 1.08 2.03 20.87
N LYS A 277 2.13 1.69 21.63
CA LYS A 277 2.08 0.66 22.68
C LYS A 277 0.99 0.89 23.75
N ASP A 278 0.66 2.14 24.04
CA ASP A 278 -0.34 2.51 25.05
C ASP A 278 -1.76 2.61 24.47
N MET A 279 -1.94 2.45 23.16
CA MET A 279 -3.22 2.69 22.47
C MET A 279 -4.37 1.87 23.05
N GLU A 280 -4.13 0.59 23.35
CA GLU A 280 -5.13 -0.28 23.97
C GLU A 280 -5.61 0.25 25.32
N ALA A 281 -4.67 0.71 26.16
CA ALA A 281 -4.98 1.25 27.47
C ALA A 281 -5.75 2.58 27.37
N ILE A 282 -5.33 3.47 26.47
CA ILE A 282 -6.01 4.76 26.21
C ILE A 282 -7.44 4.53 25.71
N ALA A 283 -7.61 3.66 24.71
CA ALA A 283 -8.92 3.37 24.14
C ALA A 283 -9.85 2.71 25.17
N THR A 284 -9.35 1.77 25.97
CA THR A 284 -10.13 1.15 27.05
C THR A 284 -10.58 2.17 28.09
N SER A 285 -9.72 3.12 28.46
CA SER A 285 -10.10 4.21 29.37
C SER A 285 -11.13 5.15 28.75
N LYS A 286 -11.02 5.50 27.45
CA LYS A 286 -12.01 6.32 26.74
C LYS A 286 -13.36 5.61 26.60
N LEU A 287 -13.37 4.31 26.31
CA LEU A 287 -14.59 3.52 26.20
C LEU A 287 -15.43 3.59 27.47
N LYS A 288 -14.81 3.42 28.65
CA LYS A 288 -15.51 3.55 29.94
C LYS A 288 -16.20 4.91 30.15
N LEU A 289 -15.67 5.98 29.56
CA LEU A 289 -16.27 7.32 29.64
C LEU A 289 -17.43 7.50 28.63
N LEU A 290 -17.34 6.86 27.47
CA LEU A 290 -18.31 7.01 26.38
C LEU A 290 -19.48 6.01 26.49
N GLU A 291 -19.26 4.84 27.09
CA GLU A 291 -20.22 3.76 27.31
C GLU A 291 -21.61 4.23 27.81
N PRO A 292 -21.71 5.07 28.87
CA PRO A 292 -23.01 5.50 29.40
C PRO A 292 -23.85 6.28 28.40
N GLN A 293 -23.23 7.00 27.47
CA GLN A 293 -23.95 7.81 26.46
C GLN A 293 -24.75 6.96 25.48
N TYR A 294 -24.36 5.70 25.31
CA TYR A 294 -24.97 4.76 24.36
C TYR A 294 -25.80 3.66 25.04
N GLY A 295 -25.98 3.73 26.36
CA GLY A 295 -26.72 2.73 27.15
C GLY A 295 -26.03 1.35 27.17
N LEU A 296 -24.69 1.34 27.12
CA LEU A 296 -23.87 0.14 27.18
C LEU A 296 -23.06 0.14 28.48
N ASP A 297 -22.84 -1.05 29.05
CA ASP A 297 -22.03 -1.23 30.25
C ASP A 297 -20.92 -2.26 30.02
N SER A 298 -19.71 -1.96 30.51
CA SER A 298 -18.55 -2.86 30.53
C SER A 298 -18.15 -3.36 29.13
N VAL A 299 -17.94 -2.43 28.20
CA VAL A 299 -17.52 -2.77 26.83
C VAL A 299 -16.05 -3.15 26.83
N GLN A 300 -15.76 -4.36 26.36
CA GLN A 300 -14.38 -4.83 26.21
C GLN A 300 -13.89 -4.63 24.78
N LEU A 301 -12.66 -4.15 24.64
CA LEU A 301 -11.99 -4.07 23.35
C LEU A 301 -11.49 -5.48 22.97
N SER A 302 -11.91 -6.00 21.82
CA SER A 302 -11.33 -7.25 21.31
C SER A 302 -9.91 -7.00 20.78
N THR A 303 -9.04 -8.02 20.84
CA THR A 303 -7.68 -7.97 20.24
C THR A 303 -7.71 -7.47 18.79
N GLN A 304 -8.76 -7.82 18.05
CA GLN A 304 -8.96 -7.46 16.65
C GLN A 304 -9.30 -5.97 16.47
N ALA A 305 -10.09 -5.40 17.38
CA ALA A 305 -10.35 -3.96 17.40
C ALA A 305 -9.11 -3.18 17.86
N THR A 306 -8.30 -3.74 18.77
CA THR A 306 -7.00 -3.16 19.13
C THR A 306 -6.07 -3.08 17.92
N HIS A 307 -5.95 -4.16 17.14
CA HIS A 307 -5.17 -4.14 15.90
C HIS A 307 -5.69 -3.08 14.93
N ARG A 308 -7.01 -2.88 14.83
CA ARG A 308 -7.59 -1.80 13.99
C ARG A 308 -7.16 -0.41 14.45
N LEU A 309 -7.13 -0.13 15.74
CA LEU A 309 -6.65 1.16 16.28
C LEU A 309 -5.18 1.41 15.97
N LEU A 310 -4.38 0.34 15.96
CA LEU A 310 -2.95 0.40 15.65
C LEU A 310 -2.68 0.52 14.15
N ASP A 311 -3.56 -0.02 13.30
CA ASP A 311 -3.47 0.09 11.84
C ASP A 311 -3.80 1.51 11.35
N HIS A 312 -4.64 2.24 12.09
CA HIS A 312 -5.11 3.57 11.71
C HIS A 312 -3.99 4.61 11.82
N ARG A 313 -3.87 5.45 10.79
CA ARG A 313 -2.97 6.61 10.83
C ARG A 313 -3.71 7.73 11.54
N TRP A 314 -3.25 8.05 12.75
CA TRP A 314 -3.83 9.10 13.58
C TRP A 314 -3.36 10.44 13.06
N GLU A 315 -4.18 11.08 12.23
CA GLU A 315 -3.93 12.43 11.76
C GLU A 315 -4.03 13.42 12.94
N ILE A 316 -3.54 14.65 12.76
CA ILE A 316 -3.31 15.61 13.83
C ILE A 316 -4.63 16.28 14.32
N VAL A 317 -5.73 15.52 14.44
CA VAL A 317 -7.03 15.98 14.96
C VAL A 317 -7.28 15.42 16.36
N GLU A 318 -7.61 16.30 17.31
CA GLU A 318 -7.73 15.95 18.75
C GLU A 318 -8.90 15.06 19.12
N SER A 319 -9.96 15.05 18.31
CA SER A 319 -11.18 14.26 18.53
C SER A 319 -11.25 12.97 17.73
N GLU A 320 -10.26 12.66 16.88
CA GLU A 320 -10.38 11.55 15.91
C GLU A 320 -10.61 10.21 16.61
N LEU A 321 -9.84 9.90 17.67
CA LEU A 321 -10.02 8.69 18.46
C LEU A 321 -11.37 8.64 19.17
N ASP A 322 -11.85 9.77 19.69
CA ASP A 322 -13.15 9.84 20.37
C ASP A 322 -14.30 9.63 19.39
N GLU A 323 -14.21 10.21 18.20
CA GLU A 323 -15.19 10.05 17.13
C GLU A 323 -15.21 8.60 16.61
N ALA A 324 -14.04 8.01 16.39
CA ALA A 324 -13.91 6.61 15.96
C ALA A 324 -14.53 5.64 16.98
N LEU A 325 -14.23 5.81 18.28
CA LEU A 325 -14.80 4.99 19.35
C LEU A 325 -16.30 5.24 19.54
N SER A 326 -16.75 6.48 19.43
CA SER A 326 -18.17 6.85 19.51
C SER A 326 -18.99 6.22 18.39
N ASN A 327 -18.50 6.30 17.15
CA ASN A 327 -19.12 5.65 15.99
C ASN A 327 -19.18 4.13 16.18
N ALA A 328 -18.13 3.52 16.72
CA ALA A 328 -18.09 2.10 17.01
C ALA A 328 -19.08 1.68 18.10
N LEU A 329 -19.21 2.45 19.18
CA LEU A 329 -20.19 2.24 20.25
C LEU A 329 -21.63 2.40 19.72
N ALA A 330 -21.88 3.37 18.85
CA ALA A 330 -23.19 3.56 18.22
C ALA A 330 -23.59 2.33 17.37
N LEU A 331 -22.64 1.72 16.66
CA LEU A 331 -22.86 0.47 15.91
C LEU A 331 -23.10 -0.72 16.83
N LEU A 332 -22.32 -0.86 17.89
CA LEU A 332 -22.48 -1.92 18.89
C LEU A 332 -23.84 -1.81 19.60
N SER A 333 -24.27 -0.59 19.96
CA SER A 333 -25.58 -0.32 20.57
C SER A 333 -26.72 -0.73 19.63
N LYS A 334 -26.62 -0.39 18.33
CA LYS A 334 -27.58 -0.85 17.31
C LYS A 334 -27.59 -2.39 17.15
N GLU A 335 -26.45 -3.05 17.25
CA GLU A 335 -26.37 -4.52 17.21
C GLU A 335 -27.02 -5.15 18.44
N LYS A 336 -26.74 -4.63 19.65
CA LYS A 336 -27.36 -5.03 20.90
C LYS A 336 -28.89 -4.86 20.90
N GLN A 337 -29.38 -3.77 20.31
CA GLN A 337 -30.82 -3.54 20.12
C GLN A 337 -31.47 -4.61 19.21
N LYS A 338 -30.78 -5.02 18.14
CA LYS A 338 -31.27 -6.08 17.23
C LYS A 338 -31.09 -7.49 17.80
N HIS A 339 -30.01 -7.71 18.55
CA HIS A 339 -29.62 -9.01 19.09
C HIS A 339 -29.22 -8.85 20.58
N PRO A 340 -30.19 -8.97 21.52
CA PRO A 340 -29.93 -8.75 22.94
C PRO A 340 -28.83 -9.66 23.54
N LYS A 341 -28.66 -10.85 22.97
CA LYS A 341 -27.66 -11.86 23.38
C LYS A 341 -26.25 -11.64 22.79
N ALA A 342 -26.04 -10.61 21.97
CA ALA A 342 -24.71 -10.31 21.44
C ALA A 342 -23.72 -9.97 22.58
N PRO A 343 -22.44 -10.37 22.48
CA PRO A 343 -21.43 -10.02 23.47
C PRO A 343 -21.19 -8.50 23.49
N THR A 344 -20.95 -7.92 24.67
CA THR A 344 -20.53 -6.53 24.87
C THR A 344 -19.05 -6.34 24.57
N THR A 345 -18.61 -6.85 23.42
CA THR A 345 -17.23 -6.77 22.96
C THR A 345 -17.17 -5.98 21.67
N LEU A 346 -16.36 -4.93 21.65
CA LEU A 346 -16.10 -4.12 20.48
C LEU A 346 -15.17 -4.92 19.55
N ALA A 347 -15.79 -5.59 18.58
CA ALA A 347 -15.13 -6.32 17.51
C ALA A 347 -14.69 -5.39 16.36
N SER A 348 -13.77 -5.87 15.52
CA SER A 348 -13.26 -5.13 14.34
C SER A 348 -14.37 -4.65 13.38
N LYS A 349 -15.49 -5.38 13.27
CA LYS A 349 -16.65 -4.99 12.45
C LYS A 349 -17.34 -3.69 12.86
N HIS A 350 -17.10 -3.21 14.08
CA HIS A 350 -17.66 -1.94 14.57
C HIS A 350 -16.71 -0.75 14.34
N MET A 351 -15.47 -1.01 13.94
CA MET A 351 -14.39 -0.02 13.85
C MET A 351 -14.26 0.54 12.42
N PHE A 352 -13.99 1.84 12.28
CA PHE A 352 -13.52 2.51 11.05
C PHE A 352 -14.30 2.22 9.74
N PHE A 353 -15.63 2.26 9.79
CA PHE A 353 -16.49 2.06 8.62
C PHE A 353 -16.23 3.14 7.54
N ASN A 354 -15.90 2.73 6.29
CA ASN A 354 -15.65 3.57 5.09
C ASN A 354 -14.24 4.18 4.90
N THR A 355 -13.19 3.70 5.58
CA THR A 355 -11.81 4.13 5.25
C THR A 355 -11.34 3.50 3.92
N PHE A 356 -10.49 4.22 3.15
CA PHE A 356 -10.05 3.79 1.80
C PHE A 356 -9.45 2.37 1.79
N ASP A 357 -8.62 2.05 2.79
CA ASP A 357 -7.96 0.76 2.90
C ASP A 357 -8.96 -0.39 3.16
N GLU A 358 -10.06 -0.10 3.87
CA GLU A 358 -11.14 -1.06 4.12
C GLU A 358 -12.08 -1.26 2.93
N SER A 359 -12.16 -0.27 2.03
CA SER A 359 -12.93 -0.42 0.79
C SER A 359 -12.26 -1.36 -0.21
N THR A 360 -10.94 -1.54 -0.10
CA THR A 360 -10.14 -2.34 -1.04
C THR A 360 -9.64 -3.66 -0.44
N ARG A 361 -9.39 -3.76 0.87
CA ARG A 361 -8.90 -4.99 1.51
C ARG A 361 -9.95 -5.64 2.43
N HIS A 362 -10.39 -6.86 2.07
CA HIS A 362 -11.25 -7.66 2.95
C HIS A 362 -10.43 -8.68 3.74
N ARG A 363 -10.59 -8.72 5.08
CA ARG A 363 -9.77 -9.55 5.97
C ARG A 363 -10.44 -10.90 6.27
N LEU A 364 -10.09 -11.93 5.49
CA LEU A 364 -10.79 -13.22 5.47
C LEU A 364 -10.74 -13.98 6.81
N LEU A 365 -9.61 -13.96 7.52
CA LEU A 365 -9.46 -14.72 8.76
C LEU A 365 -10.39 -14.26 9.88
N TYR A 366 -10.75 -12.97 9.88
CA TYR A 366 -11.64 -12.40 10.90
C TYR A 366 -13.10 -12.54 10.53
N GLU A 367 -13.44 -12.33 9.25
CA GLU A 367 -14.81 -12.51 8.77
C GLU A 367 -15.27 -13.98 8.87
N TYR A 368 -14.34 -14.92 8.68
CA TYR A 368 -14.64 -16.36 8.67
C TYR A 368 -13.79 -17.13 9.70
N PRO A 369 -14.23 -17.23 10.97
CA PRO A 369 -13.46 -17.92 12.01
C PRO A 369 -13.26 -19.42 11.73
N LEU A 370 -14.14 -20.04 10.93
CA LEU A 370 -13.94 -21.41 10.45
C LEU A 370 -12.72 -21.53 9.53
N LEU A 371 -12.51 -20.55 8.65
CA LEU A 371 -11.36 -20.53 7.75
C LEU A 371 -10.05 -20.49 8.54
N ARG A 372 -10.03 -19.70 9.62
CA ARG A 372 -8.88 -19.65 10.53
C ARG A 372 -8.58 -21.02 11.17
N LYS A 373 -9.60 -21.72 11.66
CA LYS A 373 -9.44 -23.07 12.21
C LYS A 373 -8.92 -24.07 11.18
N ILE A 374 -9.42 -24.00 9.94
CA ILE A 374 -8.94 -24.85 8.83
C ILE A 374 -7.47 -24.56 8.53
N ILE A 375 -7.08 -23.29 8.43
CA ILE A 375 -5.70 -22.88 8.15
C ILE A 375 -4.77 -23.28 9.28
N GLN A 376 -5.20 -23.22 10.54
CA GLN A 376 -4.40 -23.63 11.69
C GLN A 376 -4.20 -25.15 11.79
N SER A 377 -5.04 -25.96 11.12
CA SER A 377 -4.90 -27.41 11.13
C SER A 377 -3.57 -27.88 10.52
N PRO A 378 -2.88 -28.87 11.11
CA PRO A 378 -1.74 -29.53 10.49
C PRO A 378 -2.09 -30.22 9.16
N TRP A 379 -3.37 -30.55 8.96
CA TRP A 379 -3.85 -31.27 7.77
C TRP A 379 -3.71 -30.48 6.48
N ILE A 380 -3.86 -29.16 6.52
CA ILE A 380 -4.00 -28.36 5.30
C ILE A 380 -2.70 -28.24 4.50
N PHE A 381 -1.54 -28.14 5.17
CA PHE A 381 -0.24 -28.00 4.51
C PHE A 381 0.69 -29.19 4.83
N ASP A 382 1.05 -29.42 6.09
CA ASP A 382 2.05 -30.42 6.47
C ASP A 382 1.65 -31.86 6.11
N HIS A 383 0.51 -32.33 6.64
CA HIS A 383 0.09 -33.71 6.43
C HIS A 383 -0.36 -33.96 4.99
N THR A 384 -0.98 -32.98 4.34
CA THR A 384 -1.32 -33.09 2.91
C THR A 384 -0.05 -33.27 2.07
N LEU A 385 1.01 -32.49 2.33
CA LEU A 385 2.28 -32.66 1.62
C LEU A 385 2.90 -34.05 1.85
N ARG A 386 2.94 -34.51 3.11
CA ARG A 386 3.58 -35.77 3.50
C ARG A 386 2.80 -37.01 3.07
N TYR A 387 1.50 -37.07 3.36
CA TYR A 387 0.71 -38.30 3.24
C TYR A 387 -0.14 -38.37 1.97
N ILE A 388 -0.35 -37.25 1.27
CA ILE A 388 -1.15 -37.22 0.04
C ILE A 388 -0.26 -36.87 -1.15
N VAL A 389 0.35 -35.68 -1.15
CA VAL A 389 1.07 -35.16 -2.32
C VAL A 389 2.31 -36.01 -2.65
N ALA A 390 3.16 -36.33 -1.67
CA ALA A 390 4.36 -37.12 -1.93
C ALA A 390 4.06 -38.54 -2.46
N PRO A 391 3.14 -39.33 -1.86
CA PRO A 391 2.77 -40.63 -2.41
C PRO A 391 2.12 -40.54 -3.80
N VAL A 392 1.20 -39.59 -4.01
CA VAL A 392 0.57 -39.38 -5.32
C VAL A 392 1.61 -39.03 -6.38
N PHE A 393 2.61 -38.22 -6.03
CA PHE A 393 3.69 -37.87 -6.95
C PHE A 393 4.53 -39.09 -7.34
N VAL A 394 4.85 -39.99 -6.40
CA VAL A 394 5.55 -41.24 -6.71
C VAL A 394 4.71 -42.13 -7.63
N VAL A 395 3.40 -42.23 -7.38
CA VAL A 395 2.48 -42.98 -8.25
C VAL A 395 2.43 -42.38 -9.66
N VAL A 396 2.33 -41.05 -9.78
CA VAL A 396 2.36 -40.36 -11.08
C VAL A 396 3.67 -40.65 -11.83
N LEU A 397 4.82 -40.56 -11.15
CA LEU A 397 6.11 -40.90 -11.76
C LEU A 397 6.15 -42.36 -12.24
N ALA A 398 5.63 -43.30 -11.44
CA ALA A 398 5.55 -44.70 -11.82
C ALA A 398 4.67 -44.89 -13.06
N ILE A 399 3.51 -44.21 -13.15
CA ILE A 399 2.63 -44.27 -14.32
C ILE A 399 3.30 -43.67 -15.56
N LEU A 400 4.05 -42.57 -15.42
CA LEU A 400 4.74 -41.94 -16.55
C LEU A 400 5.89 -42.81 -17.11
N PHE A 401 6.57 -43.58 -16.26
CA PHE A 401 7.62 -44.51 -16.70
C PHE A 401 7.08 -45.85 -17.21
N LEU A 402 6.09 -46.43 -16.53
CA LEU A 402 5.61 -47.78 -16.79
C LEU A 402 4.42 -47.83 -17.75
N GLY A 403 3.64 -46.74 -17.85
CA GLY A 403 2.49 -46.66 -18.73
C GLY A 403 2.87 -46.37 -20.19
N PRO A 404 1.87 -46.30 -21.09
CA PRO A 404 2.07 -45.93 -22.48
C PRO A 404 2.85 -44.62 -22.61
N GLN A 405 3.81 -44.60 -23.53
CA GLN A 405 4.73 -43.48 -23.67
C GLN A 405 4.17 -42.34 -24.53
N THR A 406 2.99 -42.52 -25.13
CA THR A 406 2.27 -41.50 -25.89
C THR A 406 1.11 -40.92 -25.09
N ARG A 407 0.86 -39.62 -25.25
CA ARG A 407 -0.19 -38.89 -24.52
C ARG A 407 -1.60 -39.37 -24.79
N ASP A 408 -1.88 -39.81 -26.02
CA ASP A 408 -3.22 -40.26 -26.42
C ASP A 408 -3.70 -41.49 -25.66
N HIS A 409 -2.77 -42.26 -25.10
CA HIS A 409 -3.05 -43.49 -24.34
C HIS A 409 -2.64 -43.37 -22.86
N ASN A 410 -2.17 -42.21 -22.42
CA ASN A 410 -1.70 -41.99 -21.06
C ASN A 410 -2.47 -40.84 -20.39
N ALA A 411 -3.39 -41.22 -19.51
CA ALA A 411 -4.23 -40.31 -18.75
C ALA A 411 -3.42 -39.45 -17.77
N ALA A 412 -2.34 -39.96 -17.17
CA ALA A 412 -1.50 -39.17 -16.27
C ALA A 412 -0.75 -38.07 -17.02
N LEU A 413 -0.25 -38.38 -18.22
CA LEU A 413 0.41 -37.41 -19.10
C LEU A 413 -0.59 -36.34 -19.59
N THR A 414 -1.81 -36.76 -19.95
CA THR A 414 -2.92 -35.85 -20.30
C THR A 414 -3.29 -34.94 -19.13
N ILE A 415 -3.47 -35.48 -17.91
CA ILE A 415 -3.79 -34.67 -16.71
C ILE A 415 -2.68 -33.66 -16.44
N PHE A 416 -1.42 -34.04 -16.57
CA PHE A 416 -0.30 -33.15 -16.28
C PHE A 416 -0.23 -31.97 -17.25
N TRP A 417 -0.24 -32.20 -18.56
CA TRP A 417 -0.09 -31.14 -19.57
C TRP A 417 -1.40 -30.44 -19.93
N ALA A 418 -2.51 -31.18 -20.10
CA ALA A 418 -3.80 -30.62 -20.48
C ALA A 418 -4.65 -30.14 -19.29
N GLY A 419 -4.38 -30.64 -18.08
CA GLY A 419 -5.15 -30.32 -16.87
C GLY A 419 -4.41 -29.38 -15.92
N TRP A 420 -3.35 -29.89 -15.30
CA TRP A 420 -2.62 -29.23 -14.23
C TRP A 420 -1.99 -27.91 -14.68
N TRP A 421 -1.31 -27.91 -15.83
CA TRP A 421 -0.62 -26.72 -16.32
C TRP A 421 -1.57 -25.52 -16.59
N PRO A 422 -2.66 -25.65 -17.37
CA PRO A 422 -3.63 -24.56 -17.53
C PRO A 422 -4.36 -24.18 -16.24
N ALA A 423 -4.67 -25.17 -15.37
CA ALA A 423 -5.32 -24.89 -14.09
C ALA A 423 -4.44 -24.00 -13.19
N VAL A 424 -3.14 -24.27 -13.16
CA VAL A 424 -2.17 -23.49 -12.40
C VAL A 424 -2.06 -22.05 -12.94
N MET A 425 -2.07 -21.85 -14.26
CA MET A 425 -2.10 -20.50 -14.86
C MET A 425 -3.36 -19.74 -14.49
N LEU A 426 -4.53 -20.40 -14.52
CA LEU A 426 -5.81 -19.77 -14.16
C LEU A 426 -5.86 -19.36 -12.69
N VAL A 427 -5.23 -20.12 -11.79
CA VAL A 427 -5.26 -19.88 -10.35
C VAL A 427 -4.41 -18.67 -9.93
N TYR A 428 -3.30 -18.37 -10.62
CA TYR A 428 -2.31 -17.40 -10.15
C TYR A 428 -2.83 -15.96 -9.92
N PRO A 429 -3.65 -15.35 -10.80
CA PRO A 429 -4.20 -14.02 -10.54
C PRO A 429 -5.07 -13.97 -9.28
N PHE A 430 -5.62 -15.11 -8.84
CA PHE A 430 -6.48 -15.19 -7.66
C PHE A 430 -5.69 -15.53 -6.40
N LEU A 431 -4.90 -16.61 -6.44
CA LEU A 431 -4.25 -17.19 -5.28
C LEU A 431 -2.72 -17.11 -5.31
N GLY A 432 -2.13 -16.21 -6.11
CA GLY A 432 -0.69 -15.96 -6.14
C GLY A 432 0.14 -17.24 -6.26
N ARG A 433 1.20 -17.40 -5.46
CA ARG A 433 2.06 -18.60 -5.50
C ARG A 433 1.55 -19.80 -4.69
N ILE A 434 0.24 -19.94 -4.45
CA ILE A 434 -0.27 -21.01 -3.58
C ILE A 434 0.16 -22.41 -4.03
N TRP A 435 0.36 -22.65 -5.33
CA TRP A 435 0.90 -23.93 -5.82
C TRP A 435 2.25 -24.30 -5.18
N CYS A 436 3.13 -23.32 -4.93
CA CYS A 436 4.41 -23.53 -4.26
C CYS A 436 4.26 -24.00 -2.79
N SER A 437 3.09 -23.80 -2.17
CA SER A 437 2.79 -24.34 -0.84
C SER A 437 2.48 -25.83 -0.86
N VAL A 438 1.84 -26.34 -1.93
CA VAL A 438 1.39 -27.73 -2.10
C VAL A 438 2.20 -28.52 -3.15
N CYS A 439 3.33 -27.96 -3.59
CA CYS A 439 4.14 -28.50 -4.67
C CYS A 439 4.80 -29.86 -4.31
N PRO A 440 4.71 -30.89 -5.17
CA PRO A 440 5.29 -32.21 -4.89
C PRO A 440 6.81 -32.19 -4.78
N PHE A 441 7.50 -31.36 -5.57
CA PHE A 441 8.96 -31.25 -5.53
C PHE A 441 9.46 -30.84 -4.13
N MET A 442 8.74 -29.89 -3.51
CA MET A 442 9.08 -29.40 -2.18
C MET A 442 8.48 -30.26 -1.06
N ALA A 443 7.46 -31.08 -1.34
CA ALA A 443 7.04 -32.14 -0.43
C ALA A 443 8.20 -33.12 -0.18
N VAL A 444 8.82 -33.61 -1.25
CA VAL A 444 9.99 -34.50 -1.18
C VAL A 444 11.20 -33.78 -0.58
N GLY A 445 11.46 -32.52 -0.97
CA GLY A 445 12.52 -31.69 -0.39
C GLY A 445 12.38 -31.50 1.13
N ASN A 446 11.17 -31.21 1.61
CA ASN A 446 10.88 -31.08 3.04
C ASN A 446 11.16 -32.38 3.80
N LEU A 447 10.75 -33.53 3.26
CA LEU A 447 11.02 -34.85 3.83
C LEU A 447 12.52 -35.15 3.87
N ALA A 448 13.25 -34.83 2.80
CA ALA A 448 14.70 -34.99 2.75
C ALA A 448 15.42 -34.12 3.80
N GLN A 449 15.02 -32.84 3.93
CA GLN A 449 15.56 -31.93 4.93
C GLN A 449 15.31 -32.42 6.36
N GLU A 450 14.09 -32.89 6.64
CA GLU A 450 13.73 -33.46 7.94
C GLU A 450 14.53 -34.73 8.24
N THR A 451 14.69 -35.61 7.26
CA THR A 451 15.48 -36.84 7.40
C THR A 451 16.93 -36.51 7.76
N VAL A 452 17.55 -35.60 7.04
CA VAL A 452 18.95 -35.18 7.26
C VAL A 452 19.15 -34.47 8.60
N THR A 453 18.20 -33.64 9.03
CA THR A 453 18.23 -33.00 10.35
C THR A 453 18.01 -33.99 11.49
N ARG A 454 17.16 -35.00 11.31
CA ARG A 454 17.03 -36.13 12.27
C ARG A 454 18.32 -36.94 12.39
N PHE A 455 19.09 -37.08 11.31
CA PHE A 455 20.43 -37.66 11.34
C PHE A 455 21.53 -36.74 11.93
N GLY A 456 21.16 -35.57 12.47
CA GLY A 456 22.06 -34.67 13.19
C GLY A 456 22.89 -33.73 12.30
N VAL A 457 22.61 -33.66 11.00
CA VAL A 457 23.30 -32.74 10.09
C VAL A 457 22.79 -31.31 10.28
N LYS A 458 23.72 -30.38 10.53
CA LYS A 458 23.41 -28.94 10.60
C LYS A 458 23.39 -28.33 9.20
N LEU A 459 22.24 -27.79 8.81
CA LEU A 459 22.04 -27.13 7.51
C LEU A 459 22.74 -25.76 7.44
N LYS A 460 23.20 -25.37 6.25
CA LYS A 460 23.83 -24.07 6.01
C LYS A 460 22.79 -22.97 5.82
N LYS A 461 23.16 -21.72 6.16
CA LYS A 461 22.36 -20.53 5.81
C LYS A 461 22.42 -20.24 4.31
N TRP A 462 21.47 -19.46 3.82
CA TRP A 462 21.44 -19.09 2.41
C TRP A 462 22.67 -18.27 1.99
N PRO A 463 23.31 -18.63 0.87
CA PRO A 463 24.44 -17.87 0.37
C PRO A 463 23.98 -16.59 -0.33
N LYS A 464 24.78 -15.52 -0.23
CA LYS A 464 24.46 -14.21 -0.83
C LYS A 464 24.27 -14.26 -2.36
N TRP A 465 24.97 -15.16 -3.06
CA TRP A 465 24.84 -15.29 -4.51
C TRP A 465 23.44 -15.73 -4.95
N GLY A 466 22.67 -16.38 -4.07
CA GLY A 466 21.30 -16.83 -4.38
C GLY A 466 20.38 -15.66 -4.75
N SER A 467 20.46 -14.55 -4.02
CA SER A 467 19.68 -13.34 -4.33
C SER A 467 20.17 -12.58 -5.56
N THR A 468 21.45 -12.72 -5.92
CA THR A 468 22.05 -11.95 -7.04
C THR A 468 21.90 -12.66 -8.37
N ILE A 469 22.23 -13.95 -8.44
CA ILE A 469 22.28 -14.74 -9.69
C ILE A 469 21.00 -15.58 -9.88
N GLY A 470 20.22 -15.80 -8.81
CA GLY A 470 19.07 -16.71 -8.83
C GLY A 470 18.08 -16.44 -9.96
N ALA A 471 17.70 -15.17 -10.18
CA ALA A 471 16.76 -14.83 -11.26
C ALA A 471 17.29 -15.18 -12.66
N ALA A 472 18.58 -14.94 -12.92
CA ALA A 472 19.23 -15.30 -14.19
C ALA A 472 19.34 -16.83 -14.35
N PHE A 473 19.67 -17.54 -13.27
CA PHE A 473 19.70 -19.00 -13.27
C PHE A 473 18.31 -19.60 -13.54
N ALA A 474 17.27 -19.09 -12.88
CA ALA A 474 15.90 -19.53 -13.07
C ALA A 474 15.42 -19.26 -14.51
N PHE A 475 15.77 -18.10 -15.08
CA PHE A 475 15.53 -17.78 -16.49
C PHE A 475 16.22 -18.79 -17.42
N GLY A 476 17.53 -19.02 -17.25
CA GLY A 476 18.28 -19.95 -18.10
C GLY A 476 17.76 -21.37 -18.01
N LEU A 477 17.38 -21.83 -16.82
CA LEU A 477 16.78 -23.14 -16.61
C LEU A 477 15.37 -23.22 -17.24
N PHE A 478 14.56 -22.18 -17.15
CA PHE A 478 13.24 -22.14 -17.80
C PHE A 478 13.37 -22.16 -19.33
N PHE A 479 14.32 -21.39 -19.88
CA PHE A 479 14.64 -21.42 -21.31
C PHE A 479 15.09 -22.81 -21.76
N ALA A 480 15.96 -23.47 -21.00
CA ALA A 480 16.39 -24.84 -21.30
C ALA A 480 15.21 -25.84 -21.27
N ILE A 481 14.26 -25.66 -20.34
CA ILE A 481 13.04 -26.49 -20.29
C ILE A 481 12.18 -26.26 -21.55
N LEU A 482 11.99 -25.02 -21.99
CA LEU A 482 11.21 -24.73 -23.21
C LEU A 482 11.89 -25.25 -24.49
N MET A 483 13.22 -25.17 -24.56
CA MET A 483 14.00 -25.77 -25.65
C MET A 483 13.86 -27.30 -25.65
N TRP A 484 13.91 -27.94 -24.47
CA TRP A 484 13.63 -29.37 -24.36
C TRP A 484 12.19 -29.68 -24.79
N GLU A 485 11.23 -28.88 -24.31
CA GLU A 485 9.80 -29.06 -24.57
C GLU A 485 9.49 -29.24 -26.06
N GLU A 486 9.99 -28.32 -26.88
CA GLU A 486 9.79 -28.34 -28.33
C GLU A 486 10.65 -29.40 -29.02
N LEU A 487 11.98 -29.36 -28.82
CA LEU A 487 12.92 -30.16 -29.62
C LEU A 487 12.80 -31.68 -29.42
N TRP A 488 12.30 -32.12 -28.26
CA TRP A 488 12.10 -33.55 -27.95
C TRP A 488 10.62 -33.93 -27.84
N ASN A 489 9.69 -33.04 -28.20
CA ASN A 489 8.24 -33.26 -28.04
C ASN A 489 7.88 -33.75 -26.62
N LEU A 490 8.42 -33.05 -25.60
CA LEU A 490 8.29 -33.43 -24.20
C LEU A 490 6.85 -33.70 -23.76
N PRO A 491 5.83 -32.91 -24.17
CA PRO A 491 4.45 -33.14 -23.75
C PRO A 491 3.84 -34.44 -24.29
N GLN A 492 4.44 -35.03 -25.34
CA GLN A 492 3.97 -36.26 -25.97
C GLN A 492 4.67 -37.52 -25.44
N ASN A 493 5.71 -37.37 -24.60
CA ASN A 493 6.51 -38.48 -24.12
C ASN A 493 6.49 -38.60 -22.58
N GLY A 494 5.98 -39.74 -22.08
CA GLY A 494 5.84 -40.03 -20.65
C GLY A 494 7.17 -40.04 -19.89
N ALA A 495 8.16 -40.80 -20.37
CA ALA A 495 9.45 -40.96 -19.72
C ALA A 495 10.26 -39.65 -19.71
N LEU A 496 10.24 -38.87 -20.79
CA LEU A 496 10.90 -37.56 -20.81
C LEU A 496 10.23 -36.59 -19.83
N SER A 497 8.89 -36.56 -19.77
CA SER A 497 8.15 -35.79 -18.77
C SER A 497 8.50 -36.22 -17.34
N ALA A 498 8.63 -37.53 -17.08
CA ALA A 498 9.05 -38.06 -15.78
C ALA A 498 10.48 -37.64 -15.41
N TRP A 499 11.41 -37.65 -16.37
CA TRP A 499 12.78 -37.15 -16.17
C TRP A 499 12.81 -35.66 -15.85
N LEU A 500 12.01 -34.84 -16.53
CA LEU A 500 11.87 -33.42 -16.17
C LEU A 500 11.44 -33.25 -14.70
N LEU A 501 10.39 -33.97 -14.28
CA LEU A 501 9.90 -33.93 -12.91
C LEU A 501 10.96 -34.39 -11.90
N LEU A 502 11.72 -35.44 -12.22
CA LEU A 502 12.81 -35.92 -11.38
C LEU A 502 13.98 -34.93 -11.29
N LEU A 503 14.35 -34.26 -12.38
CA LEU A 503 15.42 -33.25 -12.39
C LEU A 503 15.06 -32.02 -11.56
N ILE A 504 13.81 -31.55 -11.64
CA ILE A 504 13.33 -30.46 -10.78
C ILE A 504 13.28 -30.91 -9.32
N THR A 505 12.84 -32.14 -9.06
CA THR A 505 12.82 -32.73 -7.71
C THR A 505 14.22 -32.87 -7.14
N SER A 506 15.19 -33.32 -7.93
CA SER A 506 16.58 -33.49 -7.50
C SER A 506 17.20 -32.15 -7.13
N GLY A 507 16.93 -31.08 -7.90
CA GLY A 507 17.32 -29.71 -7.56
C GLY A 507 16.72 -29.25 -6.22
N ALA A 508 15.43 -29.53 -5.99
CA ALA A 508 14.76 -29.22 -4.72
C ALA A 508 15.36 -30.01 -3.54
N VAL A 509 15.57 -31.32 -3.69
CA VAL A 509 16.16 -32.19 -2.66
C VAL A 509 17.59 -31.79 -2.35
N PHE A 510 18.43 -31.59 -3.36
CA PHE A 510 19.82 -31.16 -3.19
C PHE A 510 19.92 -29.89 -2.36
N ASN A 511 19.12 -28.87 -2.69
CA ASN A 511 19.09 -27.62 -1.92
C ASN A 511 18.54 -27.81 -0.50
N SER A 512 17.52 -28.67 -0.33
CA SER A 512 16.89 -28.92 0.97
C SER A 512 17.80 -29.68 1.94
N VAL A 513 18.70 -30.52 1.42
CA VAL A 513 19.72 -31.25 2.20
C VAL A 513 20.90 -30.36 2.60
N GLN A 514 21.22 -29.34 1.80
CA GLN A 514 22.37 -28.46 2.03
C GLN A 514 22.03 -27.21 2.85
N PHE A 515 20.89 -26.59 2.57
CA PHE A 515 20.50 -25.28 3.10
C PHE A 515 19.24 -25.37 3.98
N GLU A 516 19.13 -24.49 4.96
CA GLU A 516 17.93 -24.32 5.76
C GLU A 516 16.77 -23.76 4.92
N ASN A 517 15.52 -23.99 5.32
CA ASN A 517 14.33 -23.41 4.66
C ASN A 517 14.24 -23.74 3.15
N ARG A 518 13.49 -22.94 2.37
CA ARG A 518 13.21 -23.20 0.95
C ARG A 518 14.00 -22.29 0.00
N MET A 519 15.33 -22.43 -0.02
CA MET A 519 16.19 -21.67 -0.93
C MET A 519 15.81 -21.89 -2.41
N TRP A 520 15.56 -23.14 -2.80
CA TRP A 520 15.17 -23.52 -4.17
C TRP A 520 13.95 -22.74 -4.66
N CYS A 521 12.86 -22.74 -3.89
CA CYS A 521 11.63 -22.03 -4.25
C CYS A 521 11.79 -20.51 -4.28
N ARG A 522 12.72 -19.93 -3.51
CA ARG A 522 12.92 -18.48 -3.45
C ARG A 522 13.74 -17.95 -4.62
N TYR A 523 14.78 -18.68 -5.03
CA TYR A 523 15.78 -18.13 -5.95
C TYR A 523 16.05 -18.95 -7.21
N LEU A 524 15.84 -20.28 -7.21
CA LEU A 524 16.40 -21.15 -8.27
C LEU A 524 15.32 -21.86 -9.10
N CYS A 525 14.15 -22.12 -8.51
CA CYS A 525 13.09 -22.86 -9.17
C CYS A 525 12.55 -22.08 -10.38
N PRO A 526 12.59 -22.65 -11.60
CA PRO A 526 12.15 -21.95 -12.81
C PRO A 526 10.64 -21.69 -12.76
N ILE A 527 9.85 -22.70 -12.40
CA ILE A 527 8.40 -22.57 -12.17
C ILE A 527 8.13 -21.56 -11.03
N GLY A 528 8.92 -21.58 -9.95
CA GLY A 528 8.77 -20.64 -8.83
C GLY A 528 9.06 -19.19 -9.22
N ALA A 529 9.98 -18.95 -10.16
CA ALA A 529 10.27 -17.62 -10.73
C ALA A 529 9.14 -17.14 -11.66
N MET A 530 8.48 -18.03 -12.39
CA MET A 530 7.25 -17.70 -13.10
C MET A 530 6.09 -17.41 -12.13
N CYS A 531 5.91 -18.23 -11.09
CA CYS A 531 4.91 -17.93 -10.05
C CYS A 531 5.21 -16.58 -9.37
N ARG A 532 6.48 -16.19 -9.24
CA ARG A 532 6.91 -14.89 -8.70
C ARG A 532 6.32 -13.72 -9.42
N THR A 533 6.47 -13.70 -10.73
CA THR A 533 5.99 -12.59 -11.55
C THR A 533 4.47 -12.55 -11.53
N PHE A 534 3.78 -13.69 -11.70
CA PHE A 534 2.31 -13.73 -11.62
C PHE A 534 1.75 -13.47 -10.21
N GLY A 535 2.50 -13.77 -9.15
CA GLY A 535 2.10 -13.52 -7.76
C GLY A 535 1.95 -12.03 -7.43
N THR A 536 2.62 -11.15 -8.16
CA THR A 536 2.54 -9.68 -7.94
C THR A 536 1.16 -9.10 -8.25
N ILE A 537 0.38 -9.74 -9.14
CA ILE A 537 -1.00 -9.33 -9.47
C ILE A 537 -2.07 -10.05 -8.66
N SER A 538 -1.69 -10.91 -7.71
CA SER A 538 -2.63 -11.77 -6.98
C SER A 538 -3.67 -11.01 -6.15
N MET A 539 -4.91 -11.55 -6.10
CA MET A 539 -5.99 -11.03 -5.26
C MET A 539 -5.84 -11.41 -3.78
N VAL A 540 -5.11 -12.46 -3.43
CA VAL A 540 -4.92 -12.88 -2.03
C VAL A 540 -3.54 -12.47 -1.54
N GLU A 541 -3.49 -11.79 -0.40
CA GLU A 541 -2.25 -11.42 0.28
C GLU A 541 -2.22 -11.90 1.73
N VAL A 542 -1.01 -12.10 2.25
CA VAL A 542 -0.75 -12.27 3.68
C VAL A 542 0.16 -11.15 4.11
N ARG A 543 -0.37 -10.21 4.90
CA ARG A 543 0.37 -9.04 5.37
C ARG A 543 0.00 -8.72 6.80
N SER A 544 0.84 -7.92 7.44
CA SER A 544 0.56 -7.34 8.74
C SER A 544 1.03 -5.91 8.76
N TRP A 545 0.29 -5.07 9.47
CA TRP A 545 0.69 -3.70 9.72
C TRP A 545 1.90 -3.63 10.64
N LYS A 546 2.77 -2.65 10.37
CA LYS A 546 4.02 -2.46 11.11
C LYS A 546 3.74 -2.20 12.59
N ALA A 547 2.77 -1.34 12.89
CA ALA A 547 2.34 -0.99 14.25
C ALA A 547 1.96 -2.22 15.09
N ASN A 548 1.21 -3.18 14.52
CA ASN A 548 0.84 -4.42 15.24
C ASN A 548 2.04 -5.31 15.60
N CYS A 549 3.14 -5.17 14.86
CA CYS A 549 4.38 -5.88 15.14
C CYS A 549 5.33 -5.10 16.06
N GLU A 550 5.04 -3.82 16.35
CA GLU A 550 5.87 -3.01 17.24
C GLU A 550 5.81 -3.54 18.69
N GLY A 551 6.96 -3.57 19.36
CA GLY A 551 7.09 -4.18 20.67
C GLY A 551 7.04 -5.72 20.70
N CYS A 552 7.06 -6.41 19.56
CA CYS A 552 7.22 -7.87 19.50
C CYS A 552 8.67 -8.26 19.86
N ALA A 553 8.89 -8.73 21.09
CA ALA A 553 10.23 -9.11 21.57
C ALA A 553 10.81 -10.32 20.82
N ASN A 554 9.98 -11.31 20.49
CA ASN A 554 10.38 -12.54 19.83
C ASN A 554 9.62 -12.76 18.51
N PRO A 555 10.26 -12.57 17.33
CA PRO A 555 9.61 -12.78 16.03
C PRO A 555 9.52 -14.27 15.66
N VAL A 556 8.72 -15.02 16.42
CA VAL A 556 8.48 -16.45 16.25
C VAL A 556 7.85 -16.76 14.89
N CYS A 557 7.06 -15.83 14.32
CA CYS A 557 6.48 -15.97 12.98
C CYS A 557 7.52 -16.13 11.85
N VAL A 558 8.75 -15.67 12.07
CA VAL A 558 9.87 -15.83 11.12
C VAL A 558 10.80 -16.95 11.55
N LYS A 559 11.18 -16.97 12.83
CA LYS A 559 12.16 -17.93 13.37
C LYS A 559 11.59 -19.34 13.59
N GLY A 560 10.28 -19.47 13.73
CA GLY A 560 9.61 -20.71 14.10
C GLY A 560 9.68 -21.03 15.59
N ASN A 561 9.25 -22.24 15.94
CA ASN A 561 9.18 -22.81 17.29
C ASN A 561 8.22 -22.07 18.25
N SER A 562 7.00 -21.77 17.79
CA SER A 562 5.98 -21.24 18.69
C SER A 562 5.55 -22.28 19.73
N PRO A 563 5.44 -21.91 21.03
CA PRO A 563 4.91 -22.81 22.06
C PRO A 563 3.42 -23.13 21.85
N THR A 564 2.69 -22.29 21.10
CA THR A 564 1.26 -22.47 20.80
C THR A 564 1.00 -23.38 19.60
N LEU A 565 2.05 -23.82 18.90
CA LEU A 565 1.93 -24.62 17.69
C LEU A 565 1.77 -26.10 18.02
N ASP A 566 0.99 -26.81 17.20
CA ASP A 566 0.91 -28.27 17.26
C ASP A 566 2.29 -28.89 16.97
N PRO A 567 2.86 -29.70 17.89
CA PRO A 567 4.18 -30.30 17.72
C PRO A 567 4.25 -31.30 16.55
N THR A 568 3.11 -31.77 16.04
CA THR A 568 3.05 -32.64 14.87
C THR A 568 3.26 -31.89 13.54
N ASP A 569 3.07 -30.56 13.53
CA ASP A 569 3.21 -29.72 12.33
C ASP A 569 4.67 -29.35 12.07
N THR A 570 5.43 -30.32 11.57
CA THR A 570 6.88 -30.18 11.27
C THR A 570 7.18 -29.08 10.25
N PHE A 571 6.21 -28.76 9.39
CA PHE A 571 6.29 -27.69 8.42
C PHE A 571 6.23 -26.31 9.08
N ALA A 572 5.20 -26.06 9.89
CA ALA A 572 5.02 -24.76 10.53
C ALA A 572 6.08 -24.51 11.63
N ILE A 573 6.61 -25.54 12.29
CA ILE A 573 7.64 -25.39 13.33
C ILE A 573 8.86 -24.59 12.84
N LYS A 574 9.19 -24.63 11.55
CA LYS A 574 10.33 -23.91 10.95
C LYS A 574 10.11 -22.40 10.79
N GLY A 575 8.92 -21.88 11.09
CA GLY A 575 8.57 -20.48 10.86
C GLY A 575 8.33 -20.18 9.38
N CYS A 576 8.60 -18.94 8.94
CA CYS A 576 8.41 -18.57 7.54
C CYS A 576 9.47 -19.23 6.65
N THR A 577 9.07 -20.24 5.87
CA THR A 577 9.96 -21.02 4.99
C THR A 577 10.63 -20.22 3.89
N MET A 578 10.12 -19.02 3.60
CA MET A 578 10.70 -18.07 2.65
C MET A 578 11.56 -16.99 3.33
N GLN A 579 11.76 -17.03 4.65
CA GLN A 579 12.47 -16.02 5.46
C GLN A 579 11.94 -14.59 5.24
N LEU A 580 10.62 -14.44 5.17
CA LEU A 580 9.93 -13.16 4.98
C LEU A 580 9.45 -12.62 6.33
N LYS A 581 9.59 -11.31 6.50
CA LYS A 581 9.01 -10.58 7.64
C LYS A 581 7.68 -9.99 7.18
N ASN A 582 6.59 -10.42 7.80
CA ASN A 582 5.23 -10.08 7.33
C ASN A 582 4.95 -8.56 7.34
N ASN A 583 5.55 -7.83 8.28
CA ASN A 583 5.47 -6.37 8.39
C ASN A 583 6.41 -5.60 7.44
N GLN A 584 7.22 -6.30 6.65
CA GLN A 584 8.14 -5.71 5.67
C GLN A 584 7.90 -6.25 4.25
N LEU A 585 6.76 -6.93 4.03
CA LEU A 585 6.36 -7.40 2.71
C LEU A 585 5.91 -6.24 1.85
N ARG A 586 6.63 -6.01 0.74
CA ARG A 586 6.31 -4.99 -0.25
C ARG A 586 5.33 -5.49 -1.31
N ASP A 587 5.53 -6.72 -1.79
CA ASP A 587 4.67 -7.39 -2.77
C ASP A 587 4.33 -8.83 -2.34
N MET A 588 3.30 -9.40 -2.96
CA MET A 588 2.99 -10.85 -2.86
C MET A 588 3.75 -11.69 -3.86
N GLY A 589 4.77 -11.12 -4.52
CA GLY A 589 5.77 -11.86 -5.25
C GLY A 589 6.31 -12.95 -4.32
N ASP A 590 7.16 -12.65 -3.34
CA ASP A 590 7.91 -13.68 -2.60
C ASP A 590 7.10 -14.63 -1.69
N CYS A 591 5.86 -14.27 -1.33
CA CYS A 591 5.04 -15.07 -0.43
C CYS A 591 4.45 -16.31 -1.14
N THR A 592 4.67 -17.51 -0.58
CA THR A 592 4.08 -18.76 -1.11
C THR A 592 2.69 -19.08 -0.53
N LEU A 593 2.12 -18.20 0.30
CA LEU A 593 0.83 -18.39 0.96
C LEU A 593 0.72 -19.71 1.76
N CYS A 594 1.82 -20.14 2.38
CA CYS A 594 1.87 -21.38 3.18
C CYS A 594 1.31 -21.23 4.60
N MET A 595 0.89 -20.02 4.99
CA MET A 595 0.31 -19.66 6.29
C MET A 595 1.11 -20.03 7.54
N SER A 596 2.38 -20.43 7.40
CA SER A 596 3.24 -20.75 8.55
C SER A 596 3.41 -19.55 9.51
N CYS A 597 3.48 -18.33 8.97
CA CYS A 597 3.53 -17.11 9.79
C CYS A 597 2.26 -16.90 10.61
N VAL A 598 1.08 -17.22 10.06
CA VAL A 598 -0.22 -17.14 10.73
C VAL A 598 -0.28 -18.17 11.86
N LYS A 599 0.21 -19.39 11.64
CA LYS A 599 0.24 -20.47 12.65
C LYS A 599 1.18 -20.17 13.82
N ASN A 600 2.33 -19.54 13.56
CA ASN A 600 3.36 -19.28 14.57
C ASN A 600 3.19 -17.97 15.34
N CYS A 601 2.34 -17.05 14.89
CA CYS A 601 2.24 -15.75 15.55
C CYS A 601 1.35 -15.82 16.79
N GLU A 602 1.97 -15.77 17.98
CA GLU A 602 1.27 -15.73 19.28
C GLU A 602 0.31 -14.55 19.42
N ARG A 603 0.64 -13.42 18.78
CA ARG A 603 -0.20 -12.20 18.79
C ARG A 603 -1.30 -12.20 17.75
N GLU A 604 -1.37 -13.23 16.89
CA GLU A 604 -2.42 -13.34 15.88
C GLU A 604 -2.45 -12.18 14.86
N VAL A 605 -1.29 -11.54 14.64
CA VAL A 605 -1.17 -10.32 13.83
C VAL A 605 -1.21 -10.54 12.30
N PRO A 606 -0.61 -11.60 11.73
CA PRO A 606 -0.69 -11.88 10.30
C PRO A 606 -2.13 -12.08 9.81
N GLU A 607 -2.54 -11.29 8.82
CA GLU A 607 -3.88 -11.32 8.25
C GLU A 607 -3.84 -11.91 6.84
N VAL A 608 -4.89 -12.65 6.46
CA VAL A 608 -5.13 -13.05 5.06
C VAL A 608 -6.17 -12.10 4.49
N ASN A 609 -5.79 -11.32 3.49
CA ASN A 609 -6.63 -10.29 2.91
C ASN A 609 -6.91 -10.60 1.43
N THR A 610 -8.10 -10.24 0.94
CA THR A 610 -8.37 -10.12 -0.49
C THR A 610 -8.27 -8.68 -0.93
N ARG A 611 -7.68 -8.45 -2.10
CA ARG A 611 -7.47 -7.14 -2.72
C ARG A 611 -7.78 -7.20 -4.22
N PRO A 612 -8.03 -6.06 -4.87
CA PRO A 612 -8.09 -5.97 -6.33
C PRO A 612 -6.81 -6.48 -7.00
N ILE A 613 -6.97 -7.10 -8.18
CA ILE A 613 -5.84 -7.57 -8.99
C ILE A 613 -4.90 -6.39 -9.27
N GLY A 614 -3.59 -6.61 -9.09
CA GLY A 614 -2.57 -5.63 -9.46
C GLY A 614 -2.50 -4.39 -8.56
N LEU A 615 -3.09 -4.43 -7.36
CA LEU A 615 -3.00 -3.32 -6.39
C LEU A 615 -1.54 -2.99 -6.01
N ASP A 616 -0.63 -3.98 -5.96
CA ASP A 616 0.80 -3.74 -5.67
C ASP A 616 1.50 -2.85 -6.71
N PHE A 617 0.99 -2.81 -7.95
CA PHE A 617 1.46 -1.90 -9.01
C PHE A 617 0.76 -0.54 -8.99
N GLY A 618 -0.23 -0.34 -8.11
CA GLY A 618 -1.04 0.88 -8.07
C GLY A 618 -1.95 1.06 -9.31
N LEU A 619 -2.50 -0.03 -9.84
CA LEU A 619 -3.33 -0.01 -11.05
C LEU A 619 -4.76 0.52 -10.81
N PRO A 620 -5.19 1.61 -11.49
CA PRO A 620 -6.51 2.21 -11.29
C PRO A 620 -7.67 1.49 -12.00
N PHE A 621 -7.44 0.79 -13.12
CA PHE A 621 -8.52 0.45 -14.06
C PHE A 621 -9.52 -0.61 -13.54
N LEU A 622 -9.18 -1.38 -12.50
CA LEU A 622 -10.10 -2.31 -11.82
C LEU A 622 -10.79 -1.69 -10.59
N LEU A 623 -10.38 -0.49 -10.19
CA LEU A 623 -10.95 0.22 -9.05
C LEU A 623 -12.12 1.10 -9.50
N PRO A 624 -13.19 1.25 -8.69
CA PRO A 624 -14.23 2.25 -8.91
C PRO A 624 -13.63 3.66 -9.08
N PRO A 625 -14.17 4.54 -9.94
CA PRO A 625 -13.62 5.89 -10.18
C PRO A 625 -13.43 6.74 -8.91
N ALA A 626 -14.27 6.55 -7.90
CA ALA A 626 -14.15 7.23 -6.60
C ALA A 626 -12.84 6.88 -5.84
N LEU A 627 -12.28 5.70 -6.11
CA LEU A 627 -11.07 5.16 -5.48
C LEU A 627 -9.82 5.32 -6.36
N GLN A 628 -9.96 5.81 -7.60
CA GLN A 628 -8.85 6.02 -8.55
C GLN A 628 -8.14 7.38 -8.36
N LYS A 629 -8.44 8.13 -7.30
CA LYS A 629 -7.79 9.43 -7.07
C LYS A 629 -6.30 9.23 -6.72
N PRO A 630 -5.38 10.08 -7.19
CA PRO A 630 -3.94 9.96 -6.93
C PRO A 630 -3.59 9.92 -5.44
N GLU A 631 -4.28 10.71 -4.61
CA GLU A 631 -4.16 10.75 -3.15
C GLU A 631 -4.43 9.40 -2.47
N ASN A 632 -5.21 8.55 -3.12
CA ASN A 632 -5.66 7.27 -2.59
C ASN A 632 -4.89 6.09 -3.18
N MET A 633 -4.10 6.28 -4.24
CA MET A 633 -3.38 5.18 -4.88
C MET A 633 -1.95 5.06 -4.33
N PRO A 634 -1.56 3.92 -3.75
CA PRO A 634 -0.19 3.73 -3.32
C PRO A 634 0.76 3.71 -4.53
N MET A 635 1.96 4.26 -4.35
CA MET A 635 3.06 4.08 -5.30
C MET A 635 3.35 2.58 -5.49
N SER A 636 3.71 2.17 -6.70
CA SER A 636 4.03 0.77 -7.01
C SER A 636 5.10 0.23 -6.05
N GLN A 637 4.79 -0.86 -5.35
CA GLN A 637 5.63 -1.45 -4.31
C GLN A 637 6.42 -2.68 -4.80
N VAL A 638 6.24 -3.06 -6.06
CA VAL A 638 6.80 -4.31 -6.62
C VAL A 638 8.30 -4.19 -6.86
N GLU A 639 9.05 -5.18 -6.38
CA GLU A 639 10.48 -5.30 -6.69
C GLU A 639 10.65 -5.93 -8.08
N THR A 640 11.08 -5.12 -9.06
CA THR A 640 11.32 -5.60 -10.42
C THR A 640 12.75 -6.09 -10.62
N ASN A 641 12.90 -7.10 -11.47
CA ASN A 641 14.20 -7.66 -11.87
C ASN A 641 14.21 -7.92 -13.38
N PHE A 642 15.28 -7.51 -14.06
CA PHE A 642 15.46 -7.66 -15.50
C PHE A 642 15.21 -9.08 -16.00
N TRP A 643 15.80 -10.10 -15.37
CA TRP A 643 15.69 -11.50 -15.80
C TRP A 643 14.29 -12.08 -15.59
N LEU A 644 13.57 -11.61 -14.56
CA LEU A 644 12.17 -11.97 -14.36
C LEU A 644 11.26 -11.28 -15.38
N GLY A 645 11.59 -10.06 -15.83
CA GLY A 645 10.93 -9.42 -16.97
C GLY A 645 11.20 -10.17 -18.29
N ALA A 646 12.43 -10.61 -18.52
CA ALA A 646 12.80 -11.44 -19.66
C ALA A 646 12.11 -12.81 -19.64
N LEU A 647 11.88 -13.39 -18.46
CA LEU A 647 11.12 -14.63 -18.31
C LEU A 647 9.68 -14.48 -18.81
N LEU A 648 9.03 -13.33 -18.57
CA LEU A 648 7.67 -13.06 -19.08
C LEU A 648 7.61 -13.02 -20.61
N THR A 649 8.62 -12.43 -21.25
CA THR A 649 8.65 -12.31 -22.71
C THR A 649 9.00 -13.63 -23.38
N ILE A 650 9.85 -14.47 -22.77
CA ILE A 650 10.09 -15.84 -23.24
C ILE A 650 8.84 -16.73 -23.09
N LEU A 651 8.08 -16.59 -22.00
CA LEU A 651 6.80 -17.28 -21.87
C LEU A 651 5.83 -16.91 -22.99
N GLN A 652 5.78 -15.63 -23.36
CA GLN A 652 5.00 -15.22 -24.54
C GLN A 652 5.58 -15.83 -25.84
N GLY A 653 6.90 -15.91 -25.97
CA GLY A 653 7.59 -16.55 -27.10
C GLY A 653 7.27 -18.04 -27.23
N SER A 654 7.08 -18.77 -26.12
CA SER A 654 6.70 -20.19 -26.15
C SER A 654 5.39 -20.45 -26.89
N VAL A 655 4.44 -19.51 -26.83
CA VAL A 655 3.19 -19.61 -27.59
C VAL A 655 3.46 -19.54 -29.09
N LEU A 656 4.41 -18.71 -29.54
CA LEU A 656 4.78 -18.62 -30.96
C LEU A 656 5.44 -19.91 -31.44
N VAL A 657 6.27 -20.54 -30.60
CA VAL A 657 6.93 -21.82 -30.88
C VAL A 657 5.90 -22.91 -31.18
N HIS A 658 4.84 -23.03 -30.38
CA HIS A 658 3.79 -24.03 -30.63
C HIS A 658 3.00 -23.83 -31.94
N TYR A 659 3.08 -22.64 -32.55
CA TYR A 659 2.50 -22.34 -33.86
C TYR A 659 3.57 -22.22 -34.97
N MET A 660 4.79 -22.71 -34.72
CA MET A 660 5.91 -22.63 -35.67
C MET A 660 5.60 -23.20 -37.05
N PRO A 661 4.93 -24.37 -37.23
CA PRO A 661 4.61 -24.88 -38.57
C PRO A 661 3.79 -23.87 -39.39
N LYS A 662 2.83 -23.21 -38.73
CA LYS A 662 1.98 -22.19 -39.36
C LYS A 662 2.77 -20.93 -39.69
N LEU A 663 3.61 -20.47 -38.77
CA LEU A 663 4.49 -19.32 -38.98
C LEU A 663 5.46 -19.54 -40.16
N LEU A 664 6.07 -20.73 -40.25
CA LEU A 664 6.95 -21.08 -41.37
C LEU A 664 6.19 -21.12 -42.69
N SER A 665 5.00 -21.73 -42.71
CA SER A 665 4.14 -21.76 -43.89
C SER A 665 3.76 -20.34 -44.36
N ASP A 666 3.43 -19.43 -43.45
CA ASP A 666 3.05 -18.06 -43.79
C ASP A 666 4.26 -17.22 -44.27
N LEU A 667 5.47 -17.60 -43.85
CA LEU A 667 6.74 -17.01 -44.31
C LEU A 667 7.27 -17.64 -45.60
N GLY A 668 6.58 -18.65 -46.16
CA GLY A 668 7.02 -19.38 -47.35
C GLY A 668 8.23 -20.32 -47.11
N MET A 669 8.48 -20.70 -45.86
CA MET A 669 9.50 -21.67 -45.45
C MET A 669 8.88 -23.07 -45.32
N ASP A 670 9.72 -24.12 -45.39
CA ASP A 670 9.26 -25.50 -45.22
C ASP A 670 8.78 -25.76 -43.78
N PRO A 671 7.49 -26.08 -43.55
CA PRO A 671 6.97 -26.36 -42.21
C PRO A 671 7.53 -27.66 -41.59
N ALA A 672 8.13 -28.56 -42.39
CA ALA A 672 8.72 -29.79 -41.89
C ALA A 672 9.87 -29.55 -40.89
N ILE A 673 10.52 -28.39 -40.96
CA ILE A 673 11.58 -27.98 -40.02
C ILE A 673 11.09 -28.05 -38.57
N ALA A 674 9.83 -27.67 -38.30
CA ALA A 674 9.25 -27.69 -36.96
C ALA A 674 9.00 -29.11 -36.40
N THR A 675 9.10 -30.14 -37.25
CA THR A 675 8.92 -31.55 -36.85
C THR A 675 10.21 -32.34 -36.83
N ALA A 676 11.35 -31.69 -37.10
CA ALA A 676 12.65 -32.34 -37.10
C ALA A 676 12.99 -32.86 -35.69
N GLY A 677 13.10 -34.18 -35.57
CA GLY A 677 13.47 -34.84 -34.33
C GLY A 677 14.95 -34.65 -33.96
N PRO A 678 15.34 -35.03 -32.74
CA PRO A 678 16.71 -34.86 -32.25
C PRO A 678 17.71 -35.74 -33.02
N ALA A 679 18.46 -35.10 -33.92
CA ALA A 679 19.55 -35.69 -34.69
C ALA A 679 20.70 -34.69 -34.85
N LEU A 680 21.93 -35.15 -35.10
CA LEU A 680 23.07 -34.27 -35.40
C LEU A 680 23.10 -33.90 -36.88
N ASP A 681 22.02 -33.32 -37.39
CA ASP A 681 21.82 -32.96 -38.79
C ASP A 681 21.37 -31.50 -38.97
N MET A 682 21.36 -31.04 -40.23
CA MET A 682 20.97 -29.67 -40.56
C MET A 682 19.50 -29.36 -40.20
N PRO A 683 18.51 -30.24 -40.47
CA PRO A 683 17.12 -30.01 -40.07
C PRO A 683 16.94 -29.76 -38.57
N PHE A 684 17.61 -30.54 -37.71
CA PHE A 684 17.55 -30.32 -36.27
C PHE A 684 18.24 -29.02 -35.83
N LEU A 685 19.35 -28.65 -36.47
CA LEU A 685 20.01 -27.37 -36.22
C LEU A 685 19.11 -26.19 -36.60
N GLU A 686 18.44 -26.25 -37.76
CA GLU A 686 17.46 -25.25 -38.19
C GLU A 686 16.29 -25.15 -37.22
N HIS A 687 15.72 -26.28 -36.81
CA HIS A 687 14.67 -26.34 -35.79
C HIS A 687 15.12 -25.68 -34.48
N THR A 688 16.33 -26.00 -34.02
CA THR A 688 16.92 -25.43 -32.79
C THR A 688 17.09 -23.91 -32.88
N VAL A 689 17.65 -23.40 -33.97
CA VAL A 689 17.90 -21.96 -34.15
C VAL A 689 16.59 -21.19 -34.27
N ILE A 690 15.61 -21.70 -35.01
CA ILE A 690 14.30 -21.06 -35.17
C ILE A 690 13.54 -21.07 -33.84
N THR A 691 13.56 -22.18 -33.11
CA THR A 691 12.96 -22.28 -31.76
C THR A 691 13.55 -21.23 -30.82
N ALA A 692 14.88 -21.16 -30.72
CA ALA A 692 15.56 -20.17 -29.88
C ALA A 692 15.23 -18.73 -30.31
N GLY A 693 15.14 -18.47 -31.62
CA GLY A 693 14.75 -17.18 -32.18
C GLY A 693 13.32 -16.78 -31.82
N LEU A 694 12.35 -17.68 -31.97
CA LEU A 694 10.94 -17.45 -31.62
C LEU A 694 10.73 -17.24 -30.12
N LEU A 695 11.42 -18.01 -29.28
CA LEU A 695 11.42 -17.81 -27.83
C LEU A 695 11.95 -16.42 -27.44
N ALA A 696 13.04 -15.98 -28.07
CA ALA A 696 13.67 -14.70 -27.76
C ALA A 696 12.95 -13.49 -28.38
N LEU A 697 12.13 -13.68 -29.42
CA LEU A 697 11.56 -12.61 -30.24
C LEU A 697 10.83 -11.52 -29.42
N PRO A 698 9.86 -11.82 -28.53
CA PRO A 698 9.17 -10.78 -27.77
C PRO A 698 10.11 -10.00 -26.84
N GLY A 699 11.10 -10.69 -26.27
CA GLY A 699 12.10 -10.08 -25.39
C GLY A 699 13.06 -9.17 -26.14
N LEU A 700 13.53 -9.59 -27.32
CA LEU A 700 14.37 -8.79 -28.20
C LEU A 700 13.65 -7.56 -28.72
N LEU A 701 12.36 -7.66 -29.08
CA LEU A 701 11.54 -6.52 -29.48
C LEU A 701 11.38 -5.52 -28.34
N SER A 702 11.07 -6.00 -27.12
CA SER A 702 10.98 -5.13 -25.94
C SER A 702 12.31 -4.42 -25.66
N LEU A 703 13.43 -5.16 -25.72
CA LEU A 703 14.77 -4.59 -25.51
C LEU A 703 15.16 -3.60 -26.62
N ALA A 704 14.75 -3.86 -27.87
CA ALA A 704 14.94 -2.94 -28.98
C ALA A 704 14.15 -1.64 -28.77
N ALA A 705 12.89 -1.71 -28.32
CA ALA A 705 12.11 -0.51 -27.98
C ALA A 705 12.80 0.34 -26.89
N ASP A 706 13.34 -0.30 -25.86
CA ASP A 706 14.09 0.39 -24.80
C ASP A 706 15.39 1.05 -25.31
N LYS A 707 16.09 0.41 -26.26
CA LYS A 707 17.33 0.95 -26.83
C LYS A 707 17.09 2.05 -27.87
N ILE A 708 16.08 1.90 -28.73
CA ILE A 708 15.76 2.84 -29.82
C ILE A 708 15.14 4.13 -29.28
N SER A 709 14.35 4.02 -28.23
CA SER A 709 13.64 5.17 -27.67
C SER A 709 14.54 6.22 -27.03
N LYS A 710 15.64 5.82 -26.38
CA LYS A 710 16.60 6.75 -25.75
C LYS A 710 17.12 7.83 -26.71
N PRO A 711 17.73 7.49 -27.86
CA PRO A 711 18.22 8.49 -28.82
C PRO A 711 17.09 9.24 -29.54
N LEU A 712 15.94 8.61 -29.74
CA LEU A 712 14.81 9.23 -30.43
C LEU A 712 14.10 10.27 -29.54
N GLU A 713 14.02 10.02 -28.23
CA GLU A 713 13.52 10.98 -27.25
C GLU A 713 14.43 12.21 -27.12
N SER A 714 15.76 12.04 -27.13
CA SER A 714 16.68 13.19 -27.13
C SER A 714 16.54 14.02 -28.40
N PHE A 715 16.33 13.39 -29.56
CA PHE A 715 16.14 14.10 -30.83
C PHE A 715 14.82 14.89 -30.88
N ILE A 716 13.71 14.32 -30.39
CA ILE A 716 12.40 14.99 -30.35
C ILE A 716 12.40 16.15 -29.35
N GLN A 717 13.13 16.02 -28.23
CA GLN A 717 13.27 17.09 -27.23
C GLN A 717 13.91 18.36 -27.78
N VAL A 718 14.90 18.24 -28.67
CA VAL A 718 15.52 19.38 -29.34
C VAL A 718 14.54 20.13 -30.25
N LYS A 719 13.47 19.46 -30.71
CA LYS A 719 12.56 19.99 -31.73
C LYS A 719 11.23 20.54 -31.18
N TRP A 720 10.78 20.10 -30.00
CA TRP A 720 9.51 20.49 -29.38
C TRP A 720 9.66 20.86 -27.88
N GLY A 721 10.53 21.81 -27.56
CA GLY A 721 10.46 22.51 -26.29
C GLY A 721 9.37 23.58 -26.38
N ASN A 722 8.26 23.43 -25.66
CA ASN A 722 7.27 24.50 -25.49
C ASN A 722 7.95 25.70 -24.83
N GLU A 723 7.92 26.88 -25.47
CA GLU A 723 8.49 28.13 -24.95
C GLU A 723 7.88 28.54 -23.59
N GLU A 724 6.61 28.18 -23.32
CA GLU A 724 5.92 28.46 -22.05
C GLU A 724 6.52 27.72 -20.84
N GLU A 725 6.94 26.45 -21.00
CA GLU A 725 7.49 25.65 -19.88
C GLU A 725 8.90 26.10 -19.51
N SER A 726 9.62 26.77 -20.44
CA SER A 726 10.97 27.29 -20.20
C SER A 726 10.96 28.53 -19.31
N ALA A 727 9.96 29.41 -19.46
CA ALA A 727 9.84 30.62 -18.67
C ALA A 727 9.44 30.31 -17.21
N GLU A 728 8.46 29.41 -17.01
CA GLU A 728 8.08 28.95 -15.66
C GLU A 728 9.25 28.26 -14.94
N GLN A 729 10.07 27.49 -15.68
CA GLN A 729 11.25 26.79 -15.14
C GLN A 729 12.37 27.76 -14.78
N GLU A 730 12.61 28.78 -15.60
CA GLU A 730 13.59 29.82 -15.32
C GLU A 730 13.19 30.61 -14.07
N VAL A 731 11.91 30.93 -13.92
CA VAL A 731 11.35 31.54 -12.71
C VAL A 731 11.55 30.65 -11.48
N VAL A 732 11.28 29.34 -11.56
CA VAL A 732 11.48 28.43 -10.42
C VAL A 732 12.97 28.30 -10.03
N VAL A 733 13.88 28.28 -11.01
CA VAL A 733 15.33 28.22 -10.74
C VAL A 733 15.82 29.51 -10.11
N ASP A 734 15.44 30.66 -10.67
CA ASP A 734 15.80 31.98 -10.16
C ASP A 734 15.27 32.21 -8.74
N LEU A 735 14.02 31.80 -8.49
CA LEU A 735 13.38 31.86 -7.20
C LEU A 735 14.10 31.00 -6.15
N TYR A 736 14.37 29.74 -6.48
CA TYR A 736 15.04 28.81 -5.58
C TYR A 736 16.47 29.26 -5.28
N GLU A 737 17.22 29.68 -6.29
CA GLU A 737 18.60 30.17 -6.09
C GLU A 737 18.64 31.50 -5.33
N SER A 738 17.61 32.36 -5.46
CA SER A 738 17.47 33.58 -4.65
C SER A 738 17.20 33.26 -3.18
N ILE A 739 16.35 32.26 -2.90
CA ILE A 739 16.10 31.77 -1.53
C ILE A 739 17.38 31.16 -0.94
N MET A 740 18.13 30.36 -1.70
CA MET A 740 19.35 29.69 -1.23
C MET A 740 20.57 30.60 -1.08
N LYS A 741 20.63 31.73 -1.81
CA LYS A 741 21.68 32.76 -1.63
C LYS A 741 21.45 33.60 -0.38
N SER A 742 20.26 33.52 0.24
CA SER A 742 20.09 34.04 1.59
C SER A 742 20.85 33.10 2.52
N ASP A 743 22.00 33.55 3.03
CA ASP A 743 22.92 32.80 3.89
C ASP A 743 22.32 32.58 5.30
N ARG A 744 21.15 31.92 5.33
CA ARG A 744 20.27 31.77 6.50
C ARG A 744 20.12 30.29 6.84
N SER A 745 20.01 29.99 8.13
CA SER A 745 19.81 28.61 8.58
C SER A 745 18.43 28.09 8.17
N ILE A 746 18.28 26.76 8.05
CA ILE A 746 16.98 26.10 7.73
C ILE A 746 15.88 26.58 8.69
N LYS A 747 16.23 26.78 9.96
CA LYS A 747 15.29 27.25 10.99
C LYS A 747 14.80 28.68 10.70
N ASP A 748 15.69 29.54 10.20
CA ASP A 748 15.37 30.93 9.88
C ASP A 748 14.52 31.02 8.60
N THR A 749 14.84 30.24 7.57
CA THR A 749 14.01 30.19 6.34
C THR A 749 12.61 29.64 6.64
N LEU A 750 12.51 28.57 7.44
CA LEU A 750 11.21 28.00 7.81
C LEU A 750 10.35 28.96 8.64
N SER A 751 10.97 29.74 9.53
CA SER A 751 10.25 30.73 10.34
C SER A 751 9.61 31.87 9.54
N GLU A 752 10.06 32.10 8.30
CA GLU A 752 9.54 33.14 7.42
C GLU A 752 8.31 32.66 6.64
N PHE A 753 8.28 31.37 6.25
CA PHE A 753 7.15 30.71 5.58
C PHE A 753 6.06 30.21 6.52
N ASP A 754 6.40 29.96 7.78
CA ASP A 754 5.51 29.57 8.88
C ASP A 754 5.75 30.50 10.08
N PRO A 755 5.32 31.78 9.98
CA PRO A 755 5.53 32.79 11.02
C PRO A 755 4.76 32.51 12.32
N ASP A 756 3.84 31.55 12.30
CA ASP A 756 3.03 31.11 13.43
C ASP A 756 3.43 29.75 14.02
N GLY A 757 4.27 29.00 13.31
CA GLY A 757 4.90 27.79 13.79
C GLY A 757 3.92 26.62 13.89
N ASP A 758 2.86 26.60 13.10
CA ASP A 758 1.80 25.58 13.15
C ASP A 758 2.09 24.37 12.24
N GLY A 759 3.15 24.46 11.41
CA GLY A 759 3.56 23.43 10.47
C GLY A 759 2.82 23.45 9.12
N ILE A 760 1.99 24.46 8.89
CA ILE A 760 1.12 24.63 7.73
C ILE A 760 1.43 25.99 7.08
N ILE A 761 1.38 26.03 5.74
CA ILE A 761 1.59 27.23 4.94
C ILE A 761 0.28 27.53 4.21
N SER A 762 -0.35 28.66 4.54
CA SER A 762 -1.46 29.21 3.78
C SER A 762 -0.99 29.93 2.52
N CYS A 763 -1.92 30.14 1.58
CA CYS A 763 -1.67 30.90 0.37
C CYS A 763 -1.17 32.33 0.66
N TRP A 764 -1.63 32.93 1.76
CA TRP A 764 -1.24 34.27 2.18
C TRP A 764 0.14 34.29 2.86
N GLU A 765 0.42 33.36 3.78
CA GLU A 765 1.75 33.24 4.43
C GLU A 765 2.86 33.02 3.41
N CYS A 766 2.64 32.12 2.45
CA CYS A 766 3.59 31.89 1.36
C CYS A 766 3.84 33.18 0.58
N LYS A 767 2.81 33.99 0.31
CA LYS A 767 2.95 35.25 -0.43
C LYS A 767 3.73 36.30 0.38
N GLN A 768 3.49 36.40 1.68
CA GLN A 768 4.20 37.32 2.56
C GLN A 768 5.67 36.93 2.76
N ALA A 769 5.96 35.64 2.95
CA ALA A 769 7.31 35.12 3.08
C ALA A 769 8.17 35.43 1.85
N LEU A 770 7.61 35.18 0.66
CA LEU A 770 8.28 35.47 -0.61
C LEU A 770 8.48 36.99 -0.82
N GLN A 771 7.54 37.83 -0.39
CA GLN A 771 7.69 39.28 -0.39
C GLN A 771 8.82 39.76 0.56
N GLY A 772 8.96 39.14 1.74
CA GLY A 772 10.05 39.42 2.69
C GLY A 772 11.45 39.16 2.11
N LEU A 773 11.55 38.17 1.22
CA LEU A 773 12.76 37.81 0.48
C LEU A 773 13.00 38.67 -0.78
N HIS A 774 12.24 39.75 -0.97
CA HIS A 774 12.38 40.70 -2.09
C HIS A 774 12.13 40.08 -3.49
N ILE A 775 11.31 39.03 -3.56
CA ILE A 775 11.00 38.33 -4.80
C ILE A 775 9.88 39.07 -5.57
N PRO A 776 9.97 39.22 -6.91
CA PRO A 776 8.93 39.84 -7.74
C PRO A 776 7.56 39.13 -7.64
N GLU A 777 6.48 39.90 -7.61
CA GLU A 777 5.11 39.38 -7.43
C GLU A 777 4.69 38.40 -8.56
N GLY A 778 5.12 38.64 -9.80
CA GLY A 778 4.84 37.73 -10.93
C GLY A 778 5.50 36.35 -10.79
N GLN A 779 6.67 36.26 -10.15
CA GLN A 779 7.31 34.96 -9.87
C GLN A 779 6.54 34.19 -8.79
N CYS A 780 6.02 34.91 -7.79
CA CYS A 780 5.20 34.34 -6.72
C CYS A 780 3.89 33.75 -7.29
N GLU A 781 3.18 34.48 -8.16
CA GLU A 781 1.94 33.99 -8.79
C GLU A 781 2.16 32.73 -9.64
N THR A 782 3.30 32.66 -10.33
CA THR A 782 3.69 31.48 -11.14
C THR A 782 3.88 30.26 -10.24
N LEU A 783 4.62 30.40 -9.14
CA LEU A 783 4.80 29.32 -8.16
C LEU A 783 3.46 28.85 -7.57
N MET A 784 2.60 29.80 -7.17
CA MET A 784 1.29 29.47 -6.60
C MET A 784 0.38 28.73 -7.59
N THR A 785 0.47 29.08 -8.88
CA THR A 785 -0.25 28.37 -9.95
C THR A 785 0.26 26.94 -10.12
N LEU A 786 1.59 26.73 -10.07
CA LEU A 786 2.21 25.40 -10.12
C LEU A 786 1.83 24.53 -8.90
N MET A 787 1.73 25.14 -7.72
CA MET A 787 1.29 24.49 -6.48
C MET A 787 -0.19 24.06 -6.58
N LYS A 788 -1.08 24.97 -7.01
CA LYS A 788 -2.51 24.66 -7.21
C LYS A 788 -2.73 23.54 -8.23
N ARG A 789 -1.91 23.47 -9.29
CA ARG A 789 -2.02 22.40 -10.29
C ARG A 789 -1.77 21.00 -9.71
N ARG A 790 -0.94 20.87 -8.68
CA ARG A 790 -0.60 19.59 -8.05
C ARG A 790 -1.56 19.20 -6.94
N PHE A 791 -1.88 20.15 -6.06
CA PHE A 791 -2.62 19.88 -4.83
C PHE A 791 -4.11 20.23 -4.92
N GLY A 792 -4.54 20.98 -5.95
CA GLY A 792 -5.90 21.51 -6.07
C GLY A 792 -6.07 22.86 -5.36
N ASP A 793 -7.31 23.34 -5.23
CA ASP A 793 -7.66 24.52 -4.42
C ASP A 793 -7.65 24.17 -2.93
N VAL A 794 -6.46 23.89 -2.40
CA VAL A 794 -6.26 23.73 -0.96
C VAL A 794 -5.74 25.06 -0.41
N ASP A 795 -6.48 25.64 0.52
CA ASP A 795 -6.14 26.95 1.10
C ASP A 795 -4.90 26.89 2.03
N THR A 796 -4.52 25.67 2.46
CA THR A 796 -3.46 25.38 3.42
C THR A 796 -2.68 24.11 3.04
N LEU A 797 -1.34 24.14 3.14
CA LEU A 797 -0.45 23.02 2.78
C LEU A 797 0.57 22.77 3.89
N SER A 798 0.83 21.51 4.26
CA SER A 798 1.94 21.23 5.19
C SER A 798 3.28 21.69 4.60
N ILE A 799 4.15 22.27 5.43
CA ILE A 799 5.49 22.73 5.04
C ILE A 799 6.28 21.63 4.34
N ALA A 800 6.24 20.41 4.88
CA ALA A 800 6.96 19.27 4.33
C ALA A 800 6.51 18.94 2.89
N SER A 801 5.19 18.91 2.66
CA SER A 801 4.65 18.64 1.32
C SER A 801 4.95 19.76 0.33
N TRP A 802 4.94 21.01 0.81
CA TRP A 802 5.26 22.18 0.00
C TRP A 802 6.73 22.17 -0.42
N LEU A 803 7.66 21.97 0.53
CA LEU A 803 9.10 21.90 0.27
C LEU A 803 9.47 20.75 -0.66
N ASP A 804 8.89 19.56 -0.44
CA ASP A 804 9.16 18.39 -1.28
C ASP A 804 8.81 18.67 -2.75
N TYR A 805 7.67 19.32 -2.99
CA TYR A 805 7.21 19.66 -4.33
C TYR A 805 7.96 20.85 -4.93
N PHE A 806 8.25 21.90 -4.15
CA PHE A 806 9.07 23.03 -4.63
C PHE A 806 10.47 22.57 -5.05
N GLN A 807 11.10 21.69 -4.25
CA GLN A 807 12.38 21.08 -4.56
C GLN A 807 12.29 20.14 -5.78
N GLU A 808 11.18 19.42 -5.95
CA GLU A 808 10.92 18.63 -7.16
C GLU A 808 10.87 19.53 -8.42
N LEU A 809 10.17 20.67 -8.35
CA LEU A 809 10.10 21.64 -9.46
C LEU A 809 11.49 22.20 -9.80
N TYR A 810 12.25 22.65 -8.80
CA TYR A 810 13.62 23.14 -8.99
C TYR A 810 14.54 22.11 -9.63
N THR A 811 14.54 20.89 -9.09
CA THR A 811 15.39 19.80 -9.60
C THR A 811 15.07 19.49 -11.06
N THR A 812 13.77 19.43 -11.40
CA THR A 812 13.29 19.19 -12.76
C THR A 812 13.71 20.30 -13.73
N ALA A 813 13.65 21.57 -13.29
CA ALA A 813 14.06 22.72 -14.09
C ALA A 813 15.59 22.76 -14.32
N LYS A 814 16.38 22.51 -13.26
CA LYS A 814 17.84 22.49 -13.32
C LYS A 814 18.40 21.30 -14.12
N GLU A 815 17.77 20.12 -14.03
CA GLU A 815 18.11 18.96 -14.87
C GLU A 815 17.98 19.30 -16.37
N ARG A 816 16.92 19.99 -16.78
CA ARG A 816 16.73 20.42 -18.18
C ARG A 816 17.75 21.49 -18.62
N GLN A 817 18.15 22.40 -17.73
CA GLN A 817 19.21 23.39 -18.02
C GLN A 817 20.61 22.73 -18.13
N PHE A 818 20.88 21.70 -17.32
CA PHE A 818 22.12 20.92 -17.38
C PHE A 818 22.20 20.02 -18.61
N ASP A 819 21.10 19.36 -18.99
CA ASP A 819 21.03 18.55 -20.22
C ASP A 819 21.30 19.39 -21.48
N LYS A 820 20.92 20.68 -21.48
CA LYS A 820 21.29 21.64 -22.56
C LYS A 820 22.78 22.01 -22.57
N LYS A 821 23.49 21.97 -21.42
CA LYS A 821 24.90 22.39 -21.30
C LYS A 821 25.91 21.24 -21.45
N ASN A 822 25.50 19.98 -21.22
CA ASN A 822 26.42 18.83 -21.06
C ASN A 822 26.21 17.72 -22.10
N GLU A 823 26.09 18.06 -23.39
CA GLU A 823 26.11 17.07 -24.47
C GLU A 823 27.49 16.38 -24.69
N GLN A 824 28.53 16.69 -23.90
CA GLN A 824 29.92 16.30 -24.21
C GLN A 824 30.83 15.77 -23.07
N LYS A 825 30.33 15.47 -21.85
CA LYS A 825 31.18 14.85 -20.79
C LYS A 825 30.88 13.37 -20.54
N PRO A 826 31.91 12.51 -20.30
CA PRO A 826 31.71 11.09 -20.01
C PRO A 826 30.95 10.90 -18.69
N ARG A 827 30.00 9.95 -18.66
CA ARG A 827 29.23 9.58 -17.47
C ARG A 827 30.16 9.07 -16.37
N SER A 828 30.11 9.67 -15.19
CA SER A 828 30.79 9.19 -13.98
C SER A 828 30.12 7.91 -13.44
N THR A 829 30.87 7.10 -12.68
CA THR A 829 30.47 5.75 -12.24
C THR A 829 29.26 5.74 -11.30
N TRP A 830 29.01 6.87 -10.62
CA TRP A 830 27.89 7.03 -9.68
C TRP A 830 26.57 7.40 -10.36
N GLN A 831 26.60 7.92 -11.60
CA GLN A 831 25.40 8.26 -12.37
C GLN A 831 24.66 6.99 -12.84
N GLY A 832 23.88 6.40 -11.94
CA GLY A 832 23.16 5.14 -12.15
C GLY A 832 23.36 4.08 -11.06
N ASN A 833 24.01 4.41 -9.95
CA ASN A 833 24.06 3.54 -8.78
C ASN A 833 22.69 3.47 -8.08
N GLU A 834 22.43 2.46 -7.25
CA GLU A 834 21.15 2.32 -6.53
C GLU A 834 21.39 2.38 -5.02
N LEU A 835 20.61 3.23 -4.33
CA LEU A 835 20.64 3.33 -2.87
C LEU A 835 19.82 2.18 -2.24
N GLN A 836 20.46 1.38 -1.39
CA GLN A 836 19.89 0.23 -0.68
C GLN A 836 19.42 0.59 0.75
N SER A 837 19.20 1.88 1.04
CA SER A 837 18.70 2.33 2.34
C SER A 837 17.17 2.28 2.41
N LYS A 838 16.64 1.90 3.58
CA LYS A 838 15.20 1.92 3.90
C LYS A 838 14.77 3.19 4.67
N LYS A 839 15.73 4.07 4.95
CA LYS A 839 15.52 5.33 5.70
C LYS A 839 15.10 6.46 4.75
N THR A 840 14.37 7.45 5.25
CA THR A 840 14.05 8.66 4.48
C THR A 840 15.30 9.51 4.29
N PHE A 841 15.32 10.43 3.32
CA PHE A 841 16.48 11.31 3.12
C PHE A 841 16.78 12.19 4.34
N VAL A 842 15.73 12.63 5.04
CA VAL A 842 15.85 13.41 6.29
C VAL A 842 16.43 12.56 7.43
N GLU A 843 15.98 11.30 7.56
CA GLU A 843 16.58 10.37 8.54
C GLU A 843 18.05 10.09 8.23
N ILE A 844 18.41 9.94 6.95
CA ILE A 844 19.79 9.74 6.53
C ILE A 844 20.62 10.99 6.81
N PHE A 845 20.08 12.18 6.53
CA PHE A 845 20.76 13.45 6.81
C PHE A 845 21.06 13.61 8.30
N ASN A 846 20.05 13.39 9.15
CA ASN A 846 20.20 13.49 10.61
C ASN A 846 21.13 12.41 11.20
N ASP A 847 21.25 11.24 10.55
CA ASP A 847 22.24 10.22 10.95
C ASP A 847 23.68 10.61 10.56
N LEU A 848 23.82 11.49 9.57
CA LEU A 848 25.10 11.91 9.00
C LEU A 848 25.68 13.13 9.69
N ASP A 849 24.83 14.11 9.99
CA ASP A 849 25.12 15.29 10.79
C ASP A 849 25.32 14.87 12.26
N LYS A 850 26.54 14.45 12.59
CA LYS A 850 26.87 13.90 13.91
C LYS A 850 27.21 14.98 14.93
N ASP A 851 27.69 16.11 14.47
CA ASP A 851 27.99 17.30 15.26
C ASP A 851 26.76 18.20 15.47
N GLY A 852 25.70 18.00 14.68
CA GLY A 852 24.40 18.65 14.86
C GLY A 852 24.43 20.11 14.39
N ASP A 853 25.31 20.43 13.44
CA ASP A 853 25.50 21.78 12.92
C ASP A 853 24.52 22.11 11.78
N GLY A 854 23.76 21.12 11.30
CA GLY A 854 22.78 21.25 10.23
C GLY A 854 23.37 21.15 8.82
N PHE A 855 24.63 20.74 8.68
CA PHE A 855 25.34 20.56 7.42
C PHE A 855 26.00 19.18 7.33
N ILE A 856 26.45 18.80 6.13
CA ILE A 856 27.20 17.55 5.89
C ILE A 856 28.53 17.91 5.27
N SER A 857 29.62 17.55 5.95
CA SER A 857 30.97 17.68 5.43
C SER A 857 31.31 16.58 4.41
N GLU A 858 32.35 16.81 3.59
CA GLU A 858 32.84 15.81 2.63
C GLU A 858 33.23 14.50 3.33
N LYS A 859 33.77 14.58 4.54
CA LYS A 859 34.17 13.41 5.33
C LYS A 859 32.97 12.57 5.75
N GLU A 860 31.88 13.20 6.18
CA GLU A 860 30.65 12.51 6.60
C GLU A 860 29.96 11.85 5.42
N LEU A 861 29.86 12.57 4.30
CA LEU A 861 29.34 11.99 3.06
C LEU A 861 30.22 10.81 2.61
N SER A 862 31.54 10.94 2.64
CA SER A 862 32.43 9.84 2.23
C SER A 862 32.27 8.59 3.10
N ALA A 863 32.11 8.75 4.42
CA ALA A 863 31.89 7.65 5.36
C ALA A 863 30.55 6.94 5.13
N PHE A 864 29.51 7.67 4.75
CA PHE A 864 28.23 7.11 4.33
C PHE A 864 28.33 6.24 3.08
N LEU A 865 29.05 6.75 2.07
CA LEU A 865 29.24 6.07 0.79
C LEU A 865 30.05 4.77 0.97
N ASP A 866 30.92 4.70 1.98
CA ASP A 866 31.66 3.49 2.37
C ASP A 866 30.84 2.46 3.17
N GLY A 867 29.67 2.84 3.70
CA GLY A 867 28.82 2.00 4.54
C GLY A 867 28.13 0.82 3.85
N GLY A 868 28.42 0.56 2.57
CA GLY A 868 27.78 -0.50 1.78
C GLY A 868 26.31 -0.22 1.41
N ASN A 869 25.91 1.06 1.46
CA ASN A 869 24.55 1.50 1.16
C ASN A 869 24.24 1.58 -0.35
N PHE A 870 25.24 1.40 -1.21
CA PHE A 870 25.10 1.45 -2.67
C PHE A 870 25.40 0.08 -3.31
N LYS A 871 24.73 -0.20 -4.43
CA LYS A 871 24.90 -1.45 -5.19
C LYS A 871 26.33 -1.68 -5.65
N ASN A 872 27.01 -0.63 -6.12
CA ASN A 872 28.42 -0.64 -6.48
C ASN A 872 29.21 0.28 -5.54
N ALA A 873 30.41 -0.14 -5.11
CA ALA A 873 31.31 0.72 -4.35
C ALA A 873 31.87 1.85 -5.23
N LEU A 874 31.92 3.07 -4.70
CA LEU A 874 32.42 4.25 -5.40
C LEU A 874 33.92 4.44 -5.17
N SER A 875 34.65 4.86 -6.20
CA SER A 875 36.07 5.24 -6.08
C SER A 875 36.24 6.52 -5.25
N LYS A 876 37.46 6.85 -4.80
CA LYS A 876 37.68 8.09 -4.03
C LYS A 876 37.44 9.33 -4.90
N GLU A 877 37.82 9.23 -6.17
CA GLU A 877 37.64 10.27 -7.19
C GLU A 877 36.14 10.50 -7.46
N ASP A 878 35.34 9.43 -7.57
CA ASP A 878 33.89 9.53 -7.74
C ASP A 878 33.23 10.22 -6.53
N LYS A 879 33.70 9.98 -5.30
CA LYS A 879 33.14 10.58 -4.08
C LYS A 879 33.44 12.08 -3.99
N HIS A 880 34.65 12.49 -4.32
CA HIS A 880 35.03 13.90 -4.35
C HIS A 880 34.27 14.64 -5.47
N GLU A 881 34.15 14.03 -6.66
CA GLU A 881 33.35 14.58 -7.74
C GLU A 881 31.87 14.69 -7.34
N LEU A 882 31.35 13.68 -6.64
CA LEU A 882 29.99 13.68 -6.10
C LEU A 882 29.79 14.86 -5.13
N PHE A 883 30.69 15.04 -4.16
CA PHE A 883 30.62 16.13 -3.21
C PHE A 883 30.72 17.50 -3.90
N SER A 884 31.70 17.67 -4.79
CA SER A 884 31.90 18.91 -5.56
C SER A 884 30.71 19.25 -6.48
N GLN A 885 29.97 18.24 -6.97
CA GLN A 885 28.73 18.46 -7.71
C GLN A 885 27.51 18.72 -6.82
N ALA A 886 27.55 18.27 -5.56
CA ALA A 886 26.51 18.54 -4.57
C ALA A 886 26.64 19.96 -4.01
N ASP A 887 27.87 20.42 -3.79
CA ASP A 887 28.21 21.75 -3.28
C ASP A 887 28.08 22.79 -4.40
N ILE A 888 26.84 23.07 -4.76
CA ILE A 888 26.47 24.02 -5.82
C ILE A 888 26.78 25.45 -5.38
N LEU A 889 26.69 25.72 -4.08
CA LEU A 889 26.93 27.04 -3.50
C LEU A 889 28.41 27.30 -3.20
N HIS A 890 29.28 26.31 -3.37
CA HIS A 890 30.72 26.39 -3.12
C HIS A 890 31.05 26.80 -1.67
N MET A 891 30.30 26.25 -0.71
CA MET A 891 30.44 26.54 0.71
C MET A 891 31.28 25.49 1.47
N GLU A 892 31.86 24.52 0.78
CA GLU A 892 32.66 23.41 1.35
C GLU A 892 31.88 22.49 2.32
N HIS A 893 30.54 22.64 2.38
CA HIS A 893 29.63 21.83 3.16
C HIS A 893 28.26 21.72 2.46
N LEU A 894 27.54 20.61 2.68
CA LEU A 894 26.23 20.40 2.05
C LEU A 894 25.12 20.68 3.05
N ASN A 895 24.22 21.60 2.73
CA ASN A 895 22.96 21.70 3.45
C ASN A 895 22.01 20.53 3.09
N LEU A 896 20.93 20.36 3.85
CA LEU A 896 19.91 19.31 3.61
C LEU A 896 19.41 19.30 2.16
N PHE A 897 19.26 20.46 1.54
CA PHE A 897 18.72 20.55 0.19
C PHE A 897 19.73 20.15 -0.89
N GLU A 898 21.00 20.50 -0.75
CA GLU A 898 22.11 20.05 -1.60
C GLU A 898 22.33 18.54 -1.45
N PHE A 899 22.32 18.04 -0.21
CA PHE A 899 22.36 16.63 0.09
C PHE A 899 21.18 15.88 -0.53
N MET A 900 19.95 16.33 -0.32
CA MET A 900 18.76 15.71 -0.89
C MET A 900 18.76 15.78 -2.42
N GLY A 901 19.22 16.90 -2.99
CA GLY A 901 19.33 17.10 -4.43
C GLY A 901 20.26 16.09 -5.08
N ILE A 902 21.42 15.81 -4.46
CA ILE A 902 22.32 14.77 -4.99
C ILE A 902 21.86 13.36 -4.63
N MET A 903 21.36 13.14 -3.42
CA MET A 903 20.87 11.83 -3.00
C MET A 903 19.68 11.38 -3.84
N ARG A 904 18.83 12.29 -4.34
CA ARG A 904 17.77 11.97 -5.30
C ARG A 904 18.32 11.59 -6.68
N LYS A 905 19.46 12.15 -7.10
CA LYS A 905 20.16 11.79 -8.35
C LYS A 905 20.82 10.41 -8.28
N ILE A 906 21.39 10.06 -7.12
CA ILE A 906 22.07 8.76 -6.90
C ILE A 906 21.07 7.68 -6.46
N ALA A 907 20.05 8.03 -5.67
CA ALA A 907 19.00 7.11 -5.23
C ALA A 907 17.88 7.08 -6.28
N ARG A 908 18.16 6.49 -7.44
CA ARG A 908 17.07 5.97 -8.24
C ARG A 908 16.39 4.88 -7.41
N VAL A 909 15.17 5.15 -6.97
CA VAL A 909 14.22 4.08 -6.61
C VAL A 909 14.23 3.19 -7.85
N GLY A 910 14.73 1.96 -7.71
CA GLY A 910 15.13 1.12 -8.84
C GLY A 910 14.11 1.22 -9.98
N ILE A 911 14.59 1.64 -11.16
CA ILE A 911 13.73 1.84 -12.33
C ILE A 911 12.90 0.57 -12.49
N GLN A 912 11.58 0.71 -12.43
CA GLN A 912 10.72 -0.45 -12.58
C GLN A 912 10.88 -0.96 -14.00
N GLU A 913 11.31 -2.21 -14.15
CA GLU A 913 11.57 -2.79 -15.47
C GLU A 913 10.27 -2.79 -16.28
N ILE A 914 10.25 -2.05 -17.41
CA ILE A 914 9.07 -1.89 -18.27
C ILE A 914 8.58 -3.25 -18.80
N GLY A 915 9.45 -4.25 -18.86
CA GLY A 915 9.11 -5.64 -19.20
C GLY A 915 7.97 -6.23 -18.34
N TYR A 916 7.77 -5.75 -17.10
CA TYR A 916 6.62 -6.17 -16.28
C TYR A 916 5.28 -5.67 -16.84
N GLY A 917 5.27 -4.66 -17.70
CA GLY A 917 4.08 -4.21 -18.43
C GLY A 917 3.47 -5.29 -19.32
N TYR A 918 4.28 -6.27 -19.77
CA TYR A 918 3.83 -7.41 -20.58
C TYR A 918 3.16 -8.51 -19.74
N LEU A 919 3.17 -8.42 -18.42
CA LEU A 919 2.69 -9.46 -17.50
C LEU A 919 1.25 -9.93 -17.81
N PRO A 920 0.24 -9.05 -18.00
CA PRO A 920 -1.13 -9.49 -18.29
C PRO A 920 -1.25 -10.19 -19.65
N LEU A 921 -0.55 -9.67 -20.67
CA LEU A 921 -0.59 -10.24 -22.02
C LEU A 921 0.13 -11.58 -22.08
N ALA A 922 1.34 -11.69 -21.49
CA ALA A 922 2.07 -12.95 -21.42
C ALA A 922 1.27 -14.04 -20.67
N TRP A 923 0.64 -13.67 -19.56
CA TRP A 923 -0.26 -14.58 -18.83
C TRP A 923 -1.44 -15.03 -19.70
N ALA A 924 -2.10 -14.10 -20.40
CA ALA A 924 -3.27 -14.41 -21.21
C ALA A 924 -2.92 -15.24 -22.46
N SER A 925 -1.82 -14.95 -23.15
CA SER A 925 -1.33 -15.73 -24.29
C SER A 925 -1.06 -17.18 -23.89
N LEU A 926 -0.34 -17.38 -22.77
CA LEU A 926 -0.04 -18.71 -22.27
C LEU A 926 -1.31 -19.45 -21.81
N THR A 927 -2.17 -18.76 -21.05
CA THR A 927 -3.43 -19.34 -20.57
C THR A 927 -4.36 -19.70 -21.73
N ALA A 928 -4.48 -18.84 -22.74
CA ALA A 928 -5.33 -19.07 -23.91
C ALA A 928 -4.87 -20.29 -24.73
N TYR A 929 -3.55 -20.47 -24.91
CA TYR A 929 -3.05 -21.67 -25.58
C TYR A 929 -3.40 -22.95 -24.79
N TRP A 930 -2.98 -23.02 -23.53
CA TRP A 930 -3.12 -24.23 -22.73
C TRP A 930 -4.55 -24.54 -22.32
N ILE A 931 -5.41 -23.53 -22.14
CA ILE A 931 -6.84 -23.77 -21.87
C ILE A 931 -7.53 -24.40 -23.09
N GLY A 932 -7.11 -24.03 -24.31
CA GLY A 932 -7.61 -24.65 -25.53
C GLY A 932 -7.26 -26.14 -25.58
N VAL A 933 -6.02 -26.48 -25.28
CA VAL A 933 -5.55 -27.88 -25.15
C VAL A 933 -6.35 -28.63 -24.08
N GLY A 934 -6.53 -28.02 -22.90
CA GLY A 934 -7.30 -28.62 -21.80
C GLY A 934 -8.77 -28.85 -22.17
N MET A 935 -9.42 -27.89 -22.82
CA MET A 935 -10.82 -28.02 -23.24
C MET A 935 -11.04 -29.08 -24.33
N ARG A 936 -10.00 -29.44 -25.11
CA ARG A 936 -10.05 -30.52 -26.10
C ARG A 936 -9.81 -31.89 -25.49
N GLU A 937 -8.79 -32.01 -24.65
CA GLU A 937 -8.27 -33.32 -24.26
C GLU A 937 -8.60 -33.74 -22.83
N LEU A 938 -8.81 -32.80 -21.91
CA LEU A 938 -8.96 -33.13 -20.49
C LEU A 938 -10.16 -34.03 -20.23
N GLY A 939 -11.28 -33.83 -20.95
CA GLY A 939 -12.44 -34.70 -20.80
C GLY A 939 -12.32 -36.04 -21.52
N LEU A 940 -11.23 -36.30 -22.24
CA LEU A 940 -10.87 -37.63 -22.75
C LEU A 940 -10.10 -38.46 -21.70
N THR A 941 -9.62 -37.84 -20.63
CA THR A 941 -8.80 -38.50 -19.59
C THR A 941 -9.43 -39.76 -19.03
N LEU A 942 -10.74 -39.74 -18.76
CA LEU A 942 -11.41 -40.91 -18.19
C LEU A 942 -11.47 -42.06 -19.20
N ALA A 943 -11.70 -41.76 -20.48
CA ALA A 943 -11.67 -42.75 -21.55
C ALA A 943 -10.27 -43.31 -21.82
N ARG A 944 -9.21 -42.52 -21.59
CA ARG A 944 -7.80 -42.94 -21.72
C ARG A 944 -7.28 -43.74 -20.51
N LEU A 945 -8.04 -43.79 -19.42
CA LEU A 945 -7.60 -44.40 -18.16
C LEU A 945 -7.35 -45.92 -18.28
N PRO A 946 -8.21 -46.72 -18.96
CA PRO A 946 -7.93 -48.14 -19.18
C PRO A 946 -6.64 -48.39 -19.98
N ASP A 947 -6.42 -47.62 -21.05
CA ASP A 947 -5.23 -47.71 -21.90
C ASP A 947 -3.95 -47.44 -21.12
N THR A 948 -4.02 -46.52 -20.14
CA THR A 948 -2.90 -46.17 -19.26
C THR A 948 -2.35 -47.36 -18.49
N PHE A 949 -3.21 -48.35 -18.19
CA PHE A 949 -2.86 -49.58 -17.48
C PHE A 949 -2.83 -50.81 -18.40
N TYR A 950 -2.79 -50.62 -19.73
CA TYR A 950 -2.79 -51.68 -20.74
C TYR A 950 -4.02 -52.59 -20.69
N LEU A 951 -5.18 -52.04 -20.30
CA LEU A 951 -6.44 -52.76 -20.18
C LEU A 951 -7.22 -52.75 -21.50
N ASN A 952 -6.64 -53.39 -22.52
CA ASN A 952 -7.11 -53.33 -23.92
C ASN A 952 -8.51 -53.94 -24.18
N ASN A 953 -9.11 -54.63 -23.21
CA ASN A 953 -10.39 -55.34 -23.35
C ASN A 953 -11.53 -54.71 -22.51
N TRP A 954 -11.35 -53.45 -22.07
CA TRP A 954 -12.34 -52.78 -21.24
C TRP A 954 -13.47 -52.17 -22.10
N ASN A 955 -14.52 -52.95 -22.39
CA ASN A 955 -15.66 -52.57 -23.25
C ASN A 955 -16.68 -51.62 -22.57
N LEU A 956 -16.23 -50.62 -21.80
CA LEU A 956 -17.12 -49.65 -21.15
C LEU A 956 -16.96 -48.29 -21.83
N GLU A 957 -18.02 -47.79 -22.45
CA GLU A 957 -18.06 -46.42 -22.99
C GLU A 957 -18.03 -45.43 -21.82
N LEU A 958 -16.83 -45.02 -21.41
CA LEU A 958 -16.65 -44.00 -20.39
C LEU A 958 -17.03 -42.62 -20.97
N PRO A 959 -17.62 -41.73 -20.16
CA PRO A 959 -18.07 -40.42 -20.63
C PRO A 959 -16.88 -39.58 -21.11
N GLN A 960 -17.05 -38.96 -22.28
CA GLN A 960 -16.09 -38.06 -22.90
C GLN A 960 -16.73 -36.69 -23.09
N VAL A 961 -16.01 -35.63 -22.72
CA VAL A 961 -16.47 -34.25 -22.90
C VAL A 961 -15.34 -33.43 -23.52
N ALA A 962 -15.54 -32.95 -24.73
CA ALA A 962 -14.61 -32.02 -25.38
C ALA A 962 -15.39 -30.78 -25.83
N ALA A 963 -14.81 -29.60 -25.67
CA ALA A 963 -15.40 -28.36 -26.17
C ALA A 963 -15.27 -28.28 -27.68
N THR A 964 -16.25 -27.66 -28.34
CA THR A 964 -16.17 -27.36 -29.78
C THR A 964 -15.11 -26.31 -30.06
N ASP A 965 -14.52 -26.35 -31.26
CA ASP A 965 -13.51 -25.37 -31.68
C ASP A 965 -14.00 -23.92 -31.59
N GLN A 966 -15.28 -23.69 -31.90
CA GLN A 966 -15.90 -22.37 -31.75
C GLN A 966 -15.89 -21.87 -30.31
N THR A 967 -16.16 -22.75 -29.34
CA THR A 967 -16.14 -22.40 -27.91
C THR A 967 -14.72 -22.08 -27.45
N ILE A 968 -13.74 -22.87 -27.90
CA ILE A 968 -12.33 -22.67 -27.56
C ILE A 968 -11.83 -21.33 -28.11
N MET A 969 -12.08 -21.06 -29.39
CA MET A 969 -11.70 -19.78 -30.03
C MET A 969 -12.35 -18.58 -29.34
N ALA A 970 -13.61 -18.69 -28.93
CA ALA A 970 -14.30 -17.63 -28.21
C ALA A 970 -13.62 -17.32 -26.86
N VAL A 971 -13.30 -18.35 -26.07
CA VAL A 971 -12.59 -18.20 -24.79
C VAL A 971 -11.19 -17.61 -24.99
N GLN A 972 -10.43 -18.13 -25.96
CA GLN A 972 -9.09 -17.64 -26.30
C GLN A 972 -9.12 -16.16 -26.71
N THR A 973 -10.09 -15.79 -27.54
CA THR A 973 -10.23 -14.42 -28.03
C THR A 973 -10.59 -13.45 -26.91
N VAL A 974 -11.51 -13.83 -26.02
CA VAL A 974 -11.87 -13.01 -24.85
C VAL A 974 -10.66 -12.80 -23.93
N LEU A 975 -9.88 -13.84 -23.67
CA LEU A 975 -8.68 -13.74 -22.82
C LEU A 975 -7.67 -12.73 -23.39
N ILE A 976 -7.34 -12.82 -24.68
CA ILE A 976 -6.37 -11.90 -25.31
C ILE A 976 -6.92 -10.46 -25.34
N LEU A 977 -8.17 -10.27 -25.78
CA LEU A 977 -8.79 -8.94 -25.90
C LEU A 977 -8.91 -8.22 -24.55
N VAL A 978 -9.21 -8.96 -23.47
CA VAL A 978 -9.26 -8.38 -22.13
C VAL A 978 -7.86 -8.03 -21.65
N SER A 979 -6.85 -8.86 -21.91
CA SER A 979 -5.49 -8.67 -21.39
C SER A 979 -4.72 -7.49 -22.00
N LEU A 980 -4.96 -7.17 -23.28
CA LEU A 980 -4.26 -6.11 -24.01
C LEU A 980 -4.41 -4.73 -23.33
N PRO A 981 -5.61 -4.22 -23.02
CA PRO A 981 -5.75 -2.94 -22.32
C PRO A 981 -5.16 -2.97 -20.90
N LEU A 982 -5.18 -4.12 -20.20
CA LEU A 982 -4.53 -4.23 -18.88
C LEU A 982 -3.00 -4.13 -19.00
N SER A 983 -2.43 -4.77 -20.03
CA SER A 983 -1.00 -4.73 -20.33
C SER A 983 -0.55 -3.32 -20.71
N ILE A 984 -1.29 -2.64 -21.60
CA ILE A 984 -1.02 -1.25 -21.98
C ILE A 984 -1.15 -0.33 -20.76
N GLY A 985 -2.20 -0.48 -19.96
CA GLY A 985 -2.42 0.32 -18.75
C GLY A 985 -1.30 0.14 -17.71
N LEU A 986 -0.81 -1.08 -17.52
CA LEU A 986 0.33 -1.35 -16.66
C LEU A 986 1.63 -0.75 -17.21
N THR A 987 1.89 -0.90 -18.51
CA THR A 987 3.04 -0.25 -19.16
C THR A 987 2.98 1.27 -18.99
N GLN A 988 1.80 1.88 -19.15
CA GLN A 988 1.60 3.31 -18.95
C GLN A 988 1.92 3.72 -17.51
N LYS A 989 1.42 2.96 -16.53
CA LYS A 989 1.68 3.20 -15.11
C LYS A 989 3.18 3.10 -14.78
N LEU A 990 3.86 2.06 -15.25
CA LEU A 990 5.31 1.89 -15.05
C LEU A 990 6.12 3.01 -15.72
N CYS A 991 5.73 3.44 -16.92
CA CYS A 991 6.35 4.59 -17.58
C CYS A 991 6.15 5.88 -16.78
N ASN A 992 4.93 6.14 -16.29
CA ASN A 992 4.64 7.32 -15.47
C ASN A 992 5.42 7.31 -14.16
N ASP A 993 5.47 6.18 -13.46
CA ASP A 993 6.22 6.03 -12.20
C ASP A 993 7.73 6.21 -12.41
N ASN A 994 8.25 5.77 -13.57
CA ASN A 994 9.64 5.98 -13.98
C ASN A 994 9.92 7.36 -14.61
N LYS A 995 8.92 8.26 -14.70
CA LYS A 995 9.00 9.56 -15.41
C LYS A 995 9.48 9.45 -16.87
N ILE A 996 9.14 8.35 -17.53
CA ILE A 996 9.49 8.03 -18.92
C ILE A 996 8.46 8.65 -19.88
N ARG A 997 8.92 9.29 -20.96
CA ARG A 997 8.09 10.03 -21.91
C ARG A 997 7.27 9.12 -22.84
N GLY A 998 6.30 9.71 -23.53
CA GLY A 998 5.28 9.00 -24.32
C GLY A 998 5.79 8.13 -25.48
N LEU A 999 7.02 8.35 -25.98
CA LEU A 999 7.57 7.59 -27.10
C LEU A 999 7.93 6.15 -26.71
N ARG A 1000 8.63 5.96 -25.57
CA ARG A 1000 8.87 4.62 -25.01
C ARG A 1000 7.58 3.86 -24.80
N PHE A 1001 6.63 4.51 -24.13
CA PHE A 1001 5.31 3.93 -23.92
C PHE A 1001 4.66 3.51 -25.25
N SER A 1002 4.69 4.37 -26.27
CA SER A 1002 4.09 4.08 -27.58
C SER A 1002 4.73 2.88 -28.27
N LEU A 1003 6.07 2.76 -28.24
CA LEU A 1003 6.78 1.62 -28.82
C LEU A 1003 6.41 0.30 -28.12
N HIS A 1004 6.39 0.28 -26.78
CA HIS A 1004 5.96 -0.91 -26.05
C HIS A 1004 4.49 -1.25 -26.29
N ALA A 1005 3.60 -0.26 -26.32
CA ALA A 1005 2.19 -0.46 -26.61
C ALA A 1005 1.98 -1.01 -28.04
N MET A 1006 2.75 -0.55 -29.03
CA MET A 1006 2.74 -1.11 -30.39
C MET A 1006 3.18 -2.57 -30.41
N ILE A 1007 4.26 -2.92 -29.71
CA ILE A 1007 4.73 -4.31 -29.61
C ILE A 1007 3.68 -5.20 -28.94
N GLN A 1008 3.03 -4.72 -27.87
CA GLN A 1008 1.96 -5.44 -27.19
C GLN A 1008 0.75 -5.66 -28.11
N ALA A 1009 0.31 -4.63 -28.83
CA ALA A 1009 -0.80 -4.74 -29.78
C ALA A 1009 -0.48 -5.69 -30.94
N ALA A 1010 0.72 -5.58 -31.52
CA ALA A 1010 1.18 -6.46 -32.60
C ALA A 1010 1.29 -7.92 -32.11
N GLY A 1011 1.85 -8.15 -30.92
CA GLY A 1011 1.95 -9.47 -30.32
C GLY A 1011 0.58 -10.09 -30.02
N ALA A 1012 -0.36 -9.31 -29.51
CA ALA A 1012 -1.74 -9.76 -29.28
C ALA A 1012 -2.46 -10.11 -30.60
N ALA A 1013 -2.32 -9.26 -31.63
CA ALA A 1013 -2.90 -9.50 -32.95
C ALA A 1013 -2.31 -10.76 -33.61
N LEU A 1014 -0.99 -10.94 -33.55
CA LEU A 1014 -0.32 -12.15 -34.05
C LEU A 1014 -0.81 -13.40 -33.32
N THR A 1015 -0.88 -13.35 -31.98
CA THR A 1015 -1.37 -14.49 -31.17
C THR A 1015 -2.81 -14.86 -31.55
N LEU A 1016 -3.70 -13.87 -31.70
CA LEU A 1016 -5.09 -14.09 -32.14
C LEU A 1016 -5.16 -14.68 -33.55
N TYR A 1017 -4.37 -14.15 -34.49
CA TYR A 1017 -4.31 -14.67 -35.84
C TYR A 1017 -3.89 -16.15 -35.87
N LEU A 1018 -2.86 -16.53 -35.10
CA LEU A 1018 -2.40 -17.92 -35.02
C LEU A 1018 -3.46 -18.84 -34.40
N MET A 1019 -4.11 -18.41 -33.32
CA MET A 1019 -5.18 -19.18 -32.66
C MET A 1019 -6.38 -19.40 -33.60
N LEU A 1020 -6.83 -18.35 -34.29
CA LEU A 1020 -8.00 -18.40 -35.18
C LEU A 1020 -7.73 -19.09 -36.52
N SER A 1021 -6.50 -19.08 -37.01
CA SER A 1021 -6.12 -19.72 -38.28
C SER A 1021 -5.81 -21.22 -38.12
N SER A 1022 -5.51 -21.68 -36.92
CA SER A 1022 -5.18 -23.10 -36.66
C SER A 1022 -6.36 -24.07 -36.85
N THR A 1023 -7.60 -23.58 -36.99
CA THR A 1023 -8.80 -24.42 -37.17
C THR A 1023 -9.13 -24.76 -38.63
N THR A 1024 -8.37 -24.27 -39.62
CA THR A 1024 -8.62 -24.55 -41.05
C THR A 1024 -7.76 -25.66 -41.65
N THR A 1025 -6.93 -26.36 -40.85
CA THR A 1025 -6.25 -27.58 -41.32
C THR A 1025 -6.87 -28.81 -40.63
N PRO A 1026 -7.62 -29.65 -41.37
CA PRO A 1026 -7.96 -30.97 -40.87
C PRO A 1026 -6.69 -31.82 -40.88
N THR A 1027 -6.44 -32.52 -39.78
CA THR A 1027 -5.73 -33.82 -39.77
C THR A 1027 -4.42 -33.90 -40.57
N MET A 1028 -3.28 -33.55 -39.96
CA MET A 1028 -1.98 -34.16 -40.27
C MET A 1028 -1.24 -34.62 -39.00
N MET A 1029 -1.99 -35.12 -38.02
CA MET A 1029 -1.48 -36.02 -36.99
C MET A 1029 -2.46 -37.18 -36.88
N ALA A 1030 -2.29 -38.15 -37.77
CA ALA A 1030 -2.81 -39.51 -37.68
C ALA A 1030 -1.62 -40.45 -37.90
#